data_AF-A0A951PD80-F1
#
_entry.id   AF-A0A951PD80-F1
#
_cell.length_a   1.000
_cell.length_b   1.000
_cell.length_c   1.000
_cell.angle_alpha   90.00
_cell.angle_beta   90.00
_cell.angle_gamma   90.00
#
_symmetry.space_group_name_H-M   'P 1'
#
loop_
_entity.id
_entity.type
_entity.pdbx_description
1 polymer ?
#
loop_
_entity_poly.entity_id
_entity_poly.type
_entity_poly.pdbx_seq_one_letter_code
_entity_poly.pdbx_strand_id
1 'polypeptide(L)'
;MVLHPVNSLRPLTFSCGLLLGTLLFTPTTLAGTAEHSLSHAPSQPSSRIAQAQQTPVVGVIKSRENASQWQAITDRLDASELTYHIIDWREVERSADFGEVTVLFLPNLENISSDQLLGLQAWLNRGGGLIVSGAVGNQSSVGVQNALRSLLGAYWATDLSQPQSVLPLQLASQRWVRQADAGSTAIGGVLVPTSLASQPVAVWNQAEPSASGASNRAAVVVTQKTTFLGWRWGDEDSSLSEFDQSWLRAAVSRFGSLSPLMAAPVSRPVDSSAPAPVATVIPPRPAAQPVAQPVAQPANSANITQRLSQPAAPALPPQTAPPAQSSTSQDPAEQITPAALDLYSPRITLYEAGLMQQELEDLIGRYESAVILASSRGGSQVQQSSAGALTGAMTGAIHSATGQIRPIRAVNRAGNQAEAALNDAVLTEARQGYSSFTVAMGQHNYPQARQQWLATRQLLQNNFPLDRPLSQPEVRAIWLDRGTIVRAGSRQGLAQLFDRLAAAGINTIFFETVNAGYPIYPSQVAPAQNPLTRGWDPLAEAVDLAHQRHMELHAWVWTFAAGNQAHNAIVNQPASYPGPILAAHPDWANYDNRGAMIPPGQKKPFLDPANPEVRQYLLSLYQEIVSRYDVDGLQLDYIRYPFQDPRAGGHTYGYGSAARQQFQQQTGVDPVTLSPTNPAQQQLWQQWTAFRTEQISSFVAETSQQLHQINPDLVLSTAVFALPERRRLNEIQQNWERWAQQGDVDMIVLMSYAGDTNSLQRLTNPWLADDANLGSALVLPGIRLLNLSDNTVIDQVQALRDSSSGGFALFAAENLDGQLQQIFQQIQGSSADPIPYRDPFATAASRYDLLTQQWSWLIEQGELKLRDSQAETWQTKTAELEQALKTLAESPSEANLRQATTLLKSFQGQFKSWMEMPTLNADYRIRTWQNQLATIDKLLSYGDQVVLTRQLGSQTAGLAQVVPLQLEAGNGL
;
A
#
# COMPACT_ATOMS: atom_id res chain seq x y z
N MET A 1 14.59 -18.93 52.18
CA MET A 1 15.77 -19.20 53.05
C MET A 1 16.44 -17.86 53.34
N VAL A 2 16.61 -17.52 54.61
CA VAL A 2 17.02 -16.20 55.14
C VAL A 2 18.51 -16.22 55.52
N LEU A 3 19.25 -15.13 55.24
CA LEU A 3 20.26 -14.48 56.13
C LEU A 3 20.99 -13.29 55.40
N HIS A 4 20.39 -12.10 55.47
CA HIS A 4 20.84 -10.83 56.12
C HIS A 4 22.34 -10.37 56.25
N PRO A 5 22.62 -9.07 56.57
CA PRO A 5 23.31 -8.10 55.68
C PRO A 5 24.48 -7.31 56.33
N VAL A 6 25.12 -6.36 55.61
CA VAL A 6 25.74 -5.15 56.21
C VAL A 6 25.63 -3.95 55.27
N ASN A 7 25.20 -2.81 55.83
CA ASN A 7 25.04 -1.49 55.25
C ASN A 7 25.52 -0.46 56.30
N SER A 8 26.32 0.56 55.94
CA SER A 8 26.46 1.90 56.60
C SER A 8 27.79 2.56 56.18
N LEU A 9 27.87 3.68 55.46
CA LEU A 9 27.43 5.08 55.69
C LEU A 9 28.63 5.99 56.07
N ARG A 10 28.85 7.07 55.31
CA ARG A 10 28.67 8.46 55.80
C ARG A 10 28.68 9.52 54.67
N PRO A 11 27.95 10.65 54.85
CA PRO A 11 27.73 11.71 53.84
C PRO A 11 28.43 13.04 54.20
N LEU A 12 28.41 14.03 53.29
CA LEU A 12 28.72 15.44 53.58
C LEU A 12 27.75 16.37 52.83
N THR A 13 27.38 17.44 53.52
CA THR A 13 26.32 18.43 53.24
C THR A 13 26.87 19.86 53.08
N PHE A 14 26.03 20.76 52.54
CA PHE A 14 25.94 22.24 52.66
C PHE A 14 26.38 23.18 51.50
N SER A 15 25.35 23.76 50.86
CA SER A 15 24.95 25.20 50.76
C SER A 15 25.84 26.35 50.23
N CYS A 16 25.16 27.19 49.40
CA CYS A 16 25.11 28.66 49.30
C CYS A 16 26.35 29.53 48.96
N GLY A 17 26.23 30.30 47.86
CA GLY A 17 25.98 31.76 47.92
C GLY A 17 27.14 32.77 47.70
N LEU A 18 27.08 33.45 46.54
CA LEU A 18 27.31 34.89 46.27
C LEU A 18 28.70 35.58 46.31
N LEU A 19 28.90 36.39 45.24
CA LEU A 19 29.30 37.82 45.17
C LEU A 19 30.69 38.26 44.64
N LEU A 20 30.58 39.29 43.78
CA LEU A 20 31.42 40.49 43.55
C LEU A 20 32.44 40.53 42.38
N GLY A 21 32.26 41.54 41.52
CA GLY A 21 33.25 42.01 40.54
C GLY A 21 32.75 42.92 39.40
N THR A 22 32.32 44.15 39.71
CA THR A 22 32.06 45.37 38.87
C THR A 22 33.23 45.74 37.91
N LEU A 23 33.07 46.15 36.64
CA LEU A 23 32.54 47.38 35.98
C LEU A 23 33.48 48.62 35.90
N LEU A 24 33.52 49.20 34.68
CA LEU A 24 33.76 50.61 34.24
C LEU A 24 35.16 51.05 33.76
N PHE A 25 35.22 51.67 32.56
CA PHE A 25 35.44 53.13 32.34
C PHE A 25 35.14 53.56 30.88
N THR A 26 34.53 54.74 30.71
CA THR A 26 34.24 55.52 29.47
C THR A 26 35.31 56.64 29.30
N PRO A 27 35.18 57.75 28.51
CA PRO A 27 34.35 58.14 27.35
C PRO A 27 35.16 58.86 26.21
N THR A 28 34.53 59.27 25.09
CA THR A 28 34.69 60.65 24.55
C THR A 28 33.59 61.05 23.54
N THR A 29 33.18 62.31 23.66
CA THR A 29 32.08 63.05 22.99
C THR A 29 32.54 63.79 21.72
N LEU A 30 31.61 64.10 20.80
CA LEU A 30 31.39 65.48 20.27
C LEU A 30 30.11 65.59 19.42
N ALA A 31 29.54 66.80 19.47
CA ALA A 31 28.20 67.22 19.09
C ALA A 31 28.08 67.75 17.64
N GLY A 32 26.84 67.94 17.15
CA GLY A 32 26.56 68.73 15.95
C GLY A 32 25.08 68.70 15.51
N THR A 33 24.46 69.88 15.44
CA THR A 33 23.03 70.22 15.28
C THR A 33 22.58 70.51 13.82
N ALA A 34 21.25 70.51 13.60
CA ALA A 34 20.45 71.43 12.74
C ALA A 34 19.90 70.96 11.36
N GLU A 35 18.54 70.94 11.31
CA GLU A 35 17.56 71.51 10.37
C GLU A 35 17.67 71.52 8.81
N HIS A 36 16.50 71.25 8.21
CA HIS A 36 15.87 71.78 6.97
C HIS A 36 16.19 71.25 5.55
N SER A 37 15.15 70.61 4.99
CA SER A 37 14.49 70.79 3.67
C SER A 37 15.24 70.77 2.32
N LEU A 38 14.75 69.84 1.49
CA LEU A 38 14.47 69.90 0.04
C LEU A 38 15.60 69.80 -1.01
N SER A 39 15.53 68.64 -1.70
CA SER A 39 15.56 68.45 -3.16
C SER A 39 16.83 67.87 -3.81
N HIS A 40 16.56 67.05 -4.84
CA HIS A 40 17.44 66.48 -5.87
C HIS A 40 18.11 65.12 -5.58
N ALA A 41 17.47 64.07 -6.13
CA ALA A 41 18.10 62.78 -6.48
C ALA A 41 18.99 62.94 -7.74
N PRO A 42 19.83 61.95 -8.17
CA PRO A 42 20.01 60.59 -7.64
C PRO A 42 21.49 60.17 -7.44
N SER A 43 21.75 59.35 -6.42
CA SER A 43 22.91 58.45 -6.35
C SER A 43 22.59 57.25 -5.46
N GLN A 44 22.81 56.03 -5.97
CA GLN A 44 22.80 54.77 -5.21
C GLN A 44 24.03 54.70 -4.28
N PRO A 45 24.10 53.92 -3.16
CA PRO A 45 23.59 52.54 -3.02
C PRO A 45 23.07 52.12 -1.62
N SER A 46 22.64 50.85 -1.53
CA SER A 46 22.43 50.05 -0.31
C SER A 46 21.16 50.31 0.51
N SER A 47 20.09 49.57 0.21
CA SER A 47 19.08 49.19 1.20
C SER A 47 18.73 47.72 1.06
N ARG A 48 18.74 47.02 2.21
CA ARG A 48 18.12 45.71 2.40
C ARG A 48 16.70 45.78 1.81
N ILE A 49 16.42 44.99 0.79
CA ILE A 49 15.03 44.69 0.44
C ILE A 49 14.52 43.81 1.56
N ALA A 50 13.79 44.42 2.49
CA ALA A 50 12.74 43.72 3.21
C ALA A 50 11.84 43.09 2.13
N GLN A 51 11.83 41.76 2.03
CA GLN A 51 10.82 41.08 1.25
C GLN A 51 9.47 41.46 1.89
N ALA A 52 8.72 42.32 1.21
CA ALA A 52 7.33 42.54 1.54
C ALA A 52 6.64 41.16 1.46
N GLN A 53 6.02 40.72 2.55
CA GLN A 53 5.09 39.61 2.52
C GLN A 53 3.98 40.00 1.55
N GLN A 54 4.00 39.45 0.32
CA GLN A 54 2.90 39.61 -0.60
C GLN A 54 1.69 38.90 0.01
N THR A 55 0.58 39.63 0.17
CA THR A 55 -0.68 39.05 0.61
C THR A 55 -1.11 38.00 -0.42
N PRO A 56 -1.42 36.76 -0.01
CA PRO A 56 -1.82 35.71 -0.94
C PRO A 56 -3.08 36.12 -1.70
N VAL A 57 -3.03 36.07 -3.03
CA VAL A 57 -4.21 36.25 -3.89
C VAL A 57 -5.08 35.00 -3.79
N VAL A 58 -6.34 35.17 -3.34
CA VAL A 58 -7.28 34.07 -3.10
C VAL A 58 -8.22 33.88 -4.30
N GLY A 59 -8.27 32.68 -4.87
CA GLY A 59 -9.26 32.32 -5.88
C GLY A 59 -10.43 31.60 -5.23
N VAL A 60 -11.65 32.12 -5.39
CA VAL A 60 -12.86 31.54 -4.80
C VAL A 60 -13.70 30.88 -5.87
N ILE A 61 -13.98 29.60 -5.69
CA ILE A 61 -14.70 28.79 -6.67
C ILE A 61 -16.22 29.00 -6.55
N LYS A 62 -16.82 29.53 -7.61
CA LYS A 62 -18.27 29.60 -7.81
C LYS A 62 -18.75 28.38 -8.58
N SER A 63 -19.70 27.64 -8.04
CA SER A 63 -20.26 26.43 -8.66
C SER A 63 -21.79 26.49 -8.70
N ARG A 64 -22.44 25.45 -9.24
CA ARG A 64 -23.91 25.34 -9.16
C ARG A 64 -24.35 25.00 -7.74
N GLU A 65 -23.53 24.24 -7.03
CA GLU A 65 -23.78 23.68 -5.71
C GLU A 65 -23.77 24.74 -4.62
N ASN A 66 -22.96 25.79 -4.77
CA ASN A 66 -22.94 26.93 -3.85
C ASN A 66 -23.70 28.15 -4.39
N ALA A 67 -24.42 28.03 -5.51
CA ALA A 67 -25.10 29.14 -6.16
C ALA A 67 -26.21 29.76 -5.28
N SER A 68 -26.93 28.94 -4.52
CA SER A 68 -27.99 29.40 -3.60
C SER A 68 -27.43 30.18 -2.40
N GLN A 69 -26.19 29.90 -2.02
CA GLN A 69 -25.48 30.54 -0.90
C GLN A 69 -24.56 31.66 -1.38
N TRP A 70 -24.48 31.88 -2.70
CA TRP A 70 -23.41 32.69 -3.30
C TRP A 70 -23.43 34.14 -2.83
N GLN A 71 -24.61 34.73 -2.65
CA GLN A 71 -24.73 36.10 -2.14
C GLN A 71 -24.15 36.23 -0.72
N ALA A 72 -24.53 35.31 0.18
CA ALA A 72 -24.00 35.28 1.55
C ALA A 72 -22.49 34.97 1.59
N ILE A 73 -22.00 34.12 0.67
CA ILE A 73 -20.56 33.86 0.48
C ILE A 73 -19.84 35.16 0.09
N THR A 74 -20.34 35.91 -0.90
CA THR A 74 -19.71 37.15 -1.36
C THR A 74 -19.78 38.27 -0.32
N ASP A 75 -20.91 38.41 0.38
CA ASP A 75 -21.05 39.42 1.44
C ASP A 75 -20.04 39.18 2.58
N ARG A 76 -19.79 37.91 2.92
CA ARG A 76 -18.75 37.52 3.90
C ARG A 76 -17.33 37.71 3.37
N LEU A 77 -17.09 37.47 2.08
CA LEU A 77 -15.78 37.72 1.46
C LEU A 77 -15.45 39.21 1.40
N ASP A 78 -16.42 40.05 1.02
CA ASP A 78 -16.26 41.50 0.98
C ASP A 78 -15.99 42.08 2.37
N ALA A 79 -16.63 41.52 3.41
CA ALA A 79 -16.36 41.87 4.81
C ALA A 79 -15.05 41.27 5.37
N SER A 80 -14.41 40.33 4.66
CA SER A 80 -13.20 39.64 5.14
C SER A 80 -11.91 40.44 4.94
N GLU A 81 -11.95 41.54 4.18
CA GLU A 81 -10.80 42.36 3.77
C GLU A 81 -9.71 41.59 2.99
N LEU A 82 -10.02 40.41 2.45
CA LEU A 82 -9.12 39.62 1.60
C LEU A 82 -9.17 40.09 0.15
N THR A 83 -8.03 40.10 -0.54
CA THR A 83 -8.00 40.25 -2.01
C THR A 83 -8.36 38.91 -2.64
N TYR A 84 -9.48 38.86 -3.36
CA TYR A 84 -9.95 37.63 -3.98
C TYR A 84 -10.43 37.81 -5.43
N HIS A 85 -10.38 36.73 -6.19
CA HIS A 85 -10.95 36.63 -7.53
C HIS A 85 -11.95 35.47 -7.58
N ILE A 86 -13.10 35.71 -8.22
CA ILE A 86 -14.11 34.67 -8.43
C ILE A 86 -13.72 33.87 -9.67
N ILE A 87 -13.75 32.55 -9.54
CA ILE A 87 -13.51 31.61 -10.64
C ILE A 87 -14.77 30.78 -10.83
N ASP A 88 -15.40 30.82 -12.01
CA ASP A 88 -16.52 29.92 -12.32
C ASP A 88 -15.99 28.50 -12.51
N TRP A 89 -16.44 27.58 -11.67
CA TRP A 89 -16.00 26.19 -11.63
C TRP A 89 -16.24 25.43 -12.93
N ARG A 90 -17.18 25.91 -13.76
CA ARG A 90 -17.46 25.33 -15.08
C ARG A 90 -16.45 25.74 -16.14
N GLU A 91 -15.69 26.81 -15.89
CA GLU A 91 -14.67 27.34 -16.79
C GLU A 91 -13.27 26.80 -16.45
N VAL A 92 -13.16 25.98 -15.40
CA VAL A 92 -11.90 25.37 -14.96
C VAL A 92 -11.76 23.98 -15.58
N GLU A 93 -10.86 23.85 -16.56
CA GLU A 93 -10.58 22.59 -17.25
C GLU A 93 -9.11 22.13 -17.05
N ARG A 94 -8.20 23.04 -16.69
CA ARG A 94 -6.77 22.78 -16.49
C ARG A 94 -6.19 23.71 -15.41
N SER A 95 -5.02 23.33 -14.87
CA SER A 95 -4.34 24.09 -13.79
C SER A 95 -3.98 25.54 -14.14
N ALA A 96 -3.86 25.88 -15.44
CA ALA A 96 -3.59 27.25 -15.89
C ALA A 96 -4.81 28.17 -15.75
N ASP A 97 -6.03 27.61 -15.66
CA ASP A 97 -7.26 28.39 -15.57
C ASP A 97 -7.46 29.01 -14.17
N PHE A 98 -6.62 28.63 -13.19
CA PHE A 98 -6.59 29.26 -11.87
C PHE A 98 -5.80 30.59 -11.83
N GLY A 99 -5.14 30.99 -12.92
CA GLY A 99 -4.43 32.29 -13.02
C GLY A 99 -3.28 32.46 -12.01
N GLU A 100 -3.07 33.69 -11.53
CA GLU A 100 -2.04 34.05 -10.53
C GLU A 100 -2.45 33.76 -9.07
N VAL A 101 -3.52 32.98 -8.87
CA VAL A 101 -4.00 32.62 -7.54
C VAL A 101 -2.98 31.74 -6.83
N THR A 102 -2.69 32.08 -5.58
CA THR A 102 -1.76 31.33 -4.71
C THR A 102 -2.48 30.47 -3.69
N VAL A 103 -3.73 30.80 -3.36
CA VAL A 103 -4.61 30.04 -2.47
C VAL A 103 -5.98 29.86 -3.11
N LEU A 104 -6.45 28.63 -3.28
CA LEU A 104 -7.81 28.34 -3.75
C LEU A 104 -8.73 28.06 -2.57
N PHE A 105 -9.95 28.62 -2.62
CA PHE A 105 -11.01 28.35 -1.68
C PHE A 105 -12.22 27.71 -2.40
N LEU A 106 -12.58 26.49 -1.98
CA LEU A 106 -13.72 25.73 -2.52
C LEU A 106 -14.83 25.66 -1.46
N PRO A 107 -15.74 26.64 -1.42
CA PRO A 107 -16.84 26.63 -0.47
C PRO A 107 -17.94 25.64 -0.89
N ASN A 108 -18.21 24.66 -0.03
CA ASN A 108 -19.37 23.76 -0.05
C ASN A 108 -19.55 22.94 -1.34
N LEU A 109 -18.45 22.48 -1.93
CA LEU A 109 -18.45 21.82 -3.24
C LEU A 109 -18.64 20.29 -3.13
N GLU A 110 -19.89 19.84 -3.04
CA GLU A 110 -20.26 18.43 -2.80
C GLU A 110 -19.93 17.47 -3.96
N ASN A 111 -19.91 17.97 -5.20
CA ASN A 111 -19.58 17.17 -6.38
C ASN A 111 -18.38 17.77 -7.12
N ILE A 112 -17.40 16.93 -7.40
CA ILE A 112 -16.18 17.25 -8.13
C ILE A 112 -16.03 16.17 -9.21
N SER A 113 -15.86 16.59 -10.45
CA SER A 113 -15.59 15.66 -11.54
C SER A 113 -14.14 15.16 -11.47
N SER A 114 -13.85 14.04 -12.13
CA SER A 114 -12.47 13.53 -12.24
C SER A 114 -11.53 14.56 -12.88
N ASP A 115 -12.00 15.32 -13.88
CA ASP A 115 -11.21 16.34 -14.57
C ASP A 115 -10.89 17.53 -13.67
N GLN A 116 -11.89 17.99 -12.91
CA GLN A 116 -11.73 19.08 -11.94
C GLN A 116 -10.77 18.70 -10.80
N LEU A 117 -10.84 17.46 -10.33
CA LEU A 117 -9.90 16.93 -9.34
C LEU A 117 -8.46 16.93 -9.87
N LEU A 118 -8.23 16.50 -11.11
CA LEU A 118 -6.90 16.51 -11.72
C LEU A 118 -6.36 17.94 -11.89
N GLY A 119 -7.20 18.87 -12.34
CA GLY A 119 -6.84 20.29 -12.41
C GLY A 119 -6.40 20.83 -11.05
N LEU A 120 -7.16 20.50 -10.00
CA LEU A 120 -6.88 20.89 -8.62
C LEU A 120 -5.56 20.26 -8.11
N GLN A 121 -5.31 18.98 -8.38
CA GLN A 121 -4.07 18.29 -8.01
C GLN A 121 -2.85 18.87 -8.71
N ALA A 122 -2.94 19.09 -10.03
CA ALA A 122 -1.87 19.67 -10.81
C ALA A 122 -1.51 21.09 -10.32
N TRP A 123 -2.51 21.88 -9.93
CA TRP A 123 -2.30 23.21 -9.35
C TRP A 123 -1.64 23.13 -7.96
N LEU A 124 -2.13 22.27 -7.07
CA LEU A 124 -1.53 22.03 -5.74
C LEU A 124 -0.07 21.55 -5.82
N ASN A 125 0.28 20.77 -6.84
CA ASN A 125 1.64 20.30 -7.06
C ASN A 125 2.61 21.42 -7.45
N ARG A 126 2.12 22.52 -8.02
CA ARG A 126 2.90 23.73 -8.34
C ARG A 126 3.09 24.69 -7.17
N GLY A 127 2.67 24.29 -5.96
CA GLY A 127 2.89 25.05 -4.73
C GLY A 127 1.68 25.85 -4.23
N GLY A 128 0.50 25.69 -4.84
CA GLY A 128 -0.73 26.30 -4.37
C GLY A 128 -1.18 25.80 -2.99
N GLY A 129 -1.88 26.66 -2.25
CA GLY A 129 -2.57 26.32 -1.00
C GLY A 129 -4.07 26.09 -1.20
N LEU A 130 -4.64 25.06 -0.58
CA LEU A 130 -6.07 24.75 -0.75
C LEU A 130 -6.85 24.89 0.56
N ILE A 131 -7.97 25.60 0.49
CA ILE A 131 -8.95 25.71 1.57
C ILE A 131 -10.26 25.10 1.06
N VAL A 132 -10.86 24.21 1.85
CA VAL A 132 -12.16 23.58 1.54
C VAL A 132 -13.09 23.67 2.73
N SER A 133 -14.41 23.77 2.47
CA SER A 133 -15.44 23.77 3.51
C SER A 133 -16.67 22.97 3.12
N GLY A 134 -17.40 22.47 4.12
CA GLY A 134 -18.58 21.63 3.90
C GLY A 134 -18.24 20.20 3.49
N ALA A 135 -19.24 19.44 3.04
CA ALA A 135 -19.09 18.04 2.68
C ALA A 135 -18.42 17.85 1.30
N VAL A 136 -17.26 18.47 1.08
CA VAL A 136 -16.61 18.52 -0.25
C VAL A 136 -16.39 17.14 -0.83
N GLY A 137 -16.87 16.95 -2.04
CA GLY A 137 -16.75 15.72 -2.82
C GLY A 137 -17.62 14.55 -2.36
N ASN A 138 -18.46 14.68 -1.34
CA ASN A 138 -19.30 13.58 -0.81
C ASN A 138 -20.26 12.96 -1.86
N GLN A 139 -20.66 13.73 -2.88
CA GLN A 139 -21.53 13.30 -3.99
C GLN A 139 -20.75 12.93 -5.26
N SER A 140 -19.41 13.02 -5.22
CA SER A 140 -18.56 12.67 -6.37
C SER A 140 -18.51 11.15 -6.59
N SER A 141 -17.97 10.72 -7.73
CA SER A 141 -17.72 9.29 -7.98
C SER A 141 -16.80 8.67 -6.90
N VAL A 142 -16.92 7.38 -6.64
CA VAL A 142 -16.14 6.69 -5.60
C VAL A 142 -14.61 6.86 -5.81
N GLY A 143 -14.16 6.87 -7.05
CA GLY A 143 -12.76 7.14 -7.40
C GLY A 143 -12.32 8.55 -6.99
N VAL A 144 -13.14 9.56 -7.30
CA VAL A 144 -12.88 10.95 -6.93
C VAL A 144 -12.94 11.16 -5.42
N GLN A 145 -13.90 10.53 -4.72
CA GLN A 145 -13.98 10.58 -3.26
C GLN A 145 -12.72 10.05 -2.58
N ASN A 146 -12.16 8.94 -3.09
CA ASN A 146 -10.94 8.35 -2.54
C ASN A 146 -9.72 9.24 -2.80
N ALA A 147 -9.61 9.81 -4.00
CA ALA A 147 -8.53 10.72 -4.33
C ALA A 147 -8.61 12.05 -3.56
N LEU A 148 -9.81 12.60 -3.35
CA LEU A 148 -10.03 13.78 -2.52
C LEU A 148 -9.65 13.53 -1.06
N ARG A 149 -9.95 12.35 -0.49
CA ARG A 149 -9.50 11.99 0.87
C ARG A 149 -7.98 12.05 1.04
N SER A 150 -7.25 11.57 0.04
CA SER A 150 -5.79 11.65 0.02
C SER A 150 -5.32 13.09 -0.17
N LEU A 151 -5.93 13.83 -1.09
CA LEU A 151 -5.54 15.19 -1.44
C LEU A 151 -5.79 16.19 -0.30
N LEU A 152 -6.96 16.11 0.33
CA LEU A 152 -7.41 17.02 1.38
C LEU A 152 -6.80 16.67 2.75
N GLY A 153 -6.33 15.44 2.93
CA GLY A 153 -5.85 14.91 4.20
C GLY A 153 -6.95 14.65 5.24
N ALA A 154 -8.21 14.90 4.90
CA ALA A 154 -9.36 14.58 5.73
C ALA A 154 -10.60 14.36 4.87
N TYR A 155 -11.65 13.81 5.47
CA TYR A 155 -12.97 13.80 4.86
C TYR A 155 -14.08 14.10 5.86
N TRP A 156 -15.18 14.60 5.33
CA TRP A 156 -16.43 14.80 6.05
C TRP A 156 -17.11 13.46 6.33
N ALA A 157 -17.13 13.03 7.58
CA ALA A 157 -17.61 11.71 7.95
C ALA A 157 -19.09 11.69 8.33
N THR A 158 -19.55 12.64 9.13
CA THR A 158 -20.92 12.66 9.66
C THR A 158 -21.30 14.07 10.06
N ASP A 159 -22.54 14.47 9.75
CA ASP A 159 -23.10 15.75 10.19
C ASP A 159 -23.33 15.77 11.70
N LEU A 160 -23.17 16.95 12.29
CA LEU A 160 -23.58 17.23 13.65
C LEU A 160 -25.07 17.53 13.67
N SER A 161 -25.77 16.93 14.63
CA SER A 161 -27.22 17.09 14.77
C SER A 161 -27.64 18.42 15.39
N GLN A 162 -26.71 19.21 15.92
CA GLN A 162 -26.95 20.49 16.60
C GLN A 162 -25.77 21.45 16.37
N PRO A 163 -25.97 22.78 16.44
CA PRO A 163 -24.87 23.75 16.46
C PRO A 163 -23.91 23.46 17.62
N GLN A 164 -22.60 23.54 17.36
CA GLN A 164 -21.54 23.33 18.37
C GLN A 164 -20.48 24.41 18.24
N SER A 165 -19.87 24.83 19.34
CA SER A 165 -18.73 25.78 19.27
C SER A 165 -17.48 25.08 18.73
N VAL A 166 -16.68 25.78 17.94
CA VAL A 166 -15.35 25.30 17.53
C VAL A 166 -14.29 25.79 18.51
N LEU A 167 -13.52 24.86 19.06
CA LEU A 167 -12.39 25.13 19.96
C LEU A 167 -11.07 24.95 19.21
N PRO A 168 -10.31 26.03 18.97
CA PRO A 168 -8.95 25.93 18.48
C PRO A 168 -8.06 25.17 19.49
N LEU A 169 -7.28 24.21 19.02
CA LEU A 169 -6.32 23.49 19.86
C LEU A 169 -5.09 24.37 20.10
N GLN A 170 -4.67 24.50 21.37
CA GLN A 170 -3.47 25.26 21.73
C GLN A 170 -2.19 24.50 21.34
N LEU A 171 -1.82 24.56 20.06
CA LEU A 171 -0.59 24.00 19.54
C LEU A 171 0.50 25.09 19.55
N ALA A 172 1.55 24.89 20.35
CA ALA A 172 2.62 25.88 20.57
C ALA A 172 3.36 26.34 19.29
N SER A 173 3.29 25.55 18.22
CA SER A 173 3.94 25.80 16.93
C SER A 173 3.09 26.54 15.89
N GLN A 174 1.78 26.74 16.11
CA GLN A 174 0.88 27.28 15.07
C GLN A 174 0.25 28.62 15.49
N ARG A 175 0.95 29.72 15.18
CA ARG A 175 0.53 31.10 15.51
C ARG A 175 -0.77 31.54 14.81
N TRP A 176 -1.07 31.01 13.62
CA TRP A 176 -2.24 31.39 12.82
C TRP A 176 -3.57 30.96 13.46
N VAL A 177 -3.59 29.83 14.17
CA VAL A 177 -4.81 29.29 14.82
C VAL A 177 -5.32 30.21 15.93
N ARG A 178 -4.42 30.98 16.58
CA ARG A 178 -4.78 31.95 17.63
C ARG A 178 -5.45 33.21 17.09
N GLN A 179 -5.41 33.41 15.76
CA GLN A 179 -6.08 34.52 15.08
C GLN A 179 -7.53 34.19 14.73
N ALA A 180 -7.96 32.92 14.88
CA ALA A 180 -9.35 32.50 14.69
C ALA A 180 -10.15 32.70 15.99
N ASP A 181 -11.35 33.27 15.89
CA ASP A 181 -12.21 33.50 17.05
C ASP A 181 -12.68 32.18 17.67
N ALA A 182 -12.34 31.99 18.95
CA ALA A 182 -12.80 30.87 19.75
C ALA A 182 -14.09 31.29 20.50
N GLY A 183 -15.24 30.78 20.09
CA GLY A 183 -16.47 30.96 20.88
C GLY A 183 -17.80 30.88 20.15
N SER A 184 -17.85 31.06 18.83
CA SER A 184 -19.10 31.00 18.06
C SER A 184 -19.50 29.56 17.71
N THR A 185 -20.81 29.31 17.71
CA THR A 185 -21.40 28.03 17.32
C THR A 185 -21.56 27.92 15.82
N ALA A 186 -21.26 26.74 15.26
CA ALA A 186 -21.55 26.39 13.88
C ALA A 186 -22.24 25.02 13.79
N ILE A 187 -23.11 24.83 12.79
CA ILE A 187 -23.62 23.53 12.37
C ILE A 187 -22.65 22.99 11.33
N GLY A 188 -22.02 21.87 11.62
CA GLY A 188 -21.00 21.28 10.75
C GLY A 188 -21.00 19.77 10.81
N GLY A 189 -19.88 19.16 10.45
CA GLY A 189 -19.66 17.73 10.50
C GLY A 189 -18.30 17.39 11.07
N VAL A 190 -18.15 16.13 11.44
CA VAL A 190 -16.92 15.58 11.98
C VAL A 190 -15.97 15.32 10.82
N LEU A 191 -14.79 15.95 10.86
CA LEU A 191 -13.70 15.65 9.94
C LEU A 191 -12.90 14.46 10.48
N VAL A 192 -12.58 13.52 9.60
CA VAL A 192 -11.70 12.38 9.92
C VAL A 192 -10.38 12.56 9.19
N PRO A 193 -9.26 12.80 9.91
CA PRO A 193 -7.92 12.82 9.32
C PRO A 193 -7.59 11.49 8.63
N THR A 194 -6.92 11.53 7.48
CA THR A 194 -6.60 10.34 6.67
C THR A 194 -5.13 9.92 6.72
N SER A 195 -4.27 10.68 7.40
CA SER A 195 -2.83 10.38 7.51
C SER A 195 -2.21 11.01 8.76
N LEU A 196 -0.99 10.63 9.13
CA LEU A 196 -0.22 11.28 10.20
C LEU A 196 0.18 12.73 9.85
N ALA A 197 0.21 13.08 8.57
CA ALA A 197 0.41 14.45 8.10
C ALA A 197 -0.85 15.33 8.28
N SER A 198 -1.99 14.71 8.59
CA SER A 198 -3.28 15.37 8.78
C SER A 198 -3.50 15.70 10.25
N GLN A 199 -3.31 16.97 10.60
CA GLN A 199 -3.38 17.44 11.98
C GLN A 199 -4.69 18.14 12.26
N PRO A 200 -5.51 17.66 13.23
CA PRO A 200 -6.58 18.45 13.79
C PRO A 200 -5.99 19.70 14.46
N VAL A 201 -6.53 20.87 14.12
CA VAL A 201 -6.13 22.16 14.73
C VAL A 201 -7.29 22.85 15.44
N ALA A 202 -8.51 22.35 15.24
CA ALA A 202 -9.67 22.72 16.02
C ALA A 202 -10.61 21.53 16.15
N VAL A 203 -11.39 21.53 17.23
CA VAL A 203 -12.31 20.45 17.58
C VAL A 203 -13.67 21.01 17.95
N TRP A 204 -14.71 20.20 17.83
CA TRP A 204 -16.05 20.54 18.28
C TRP A 204 -16.12 20.48 19.81
N ASN A 205 -16.66 21.53 20.44
CA ASN A 205 -16.91 21.61 21.87
C ASN A 205 -18.18 20.85 22.22
N GLN A 206 -18.07 19.58 22.62
CA GLN A 206 -19.23 18.82 23.06
C GLN A 206 -19.50 19.06 24.55
N ALA A 207 -20.75 19.41 24.88
CA ALA A 207 -21.17 19.70 26.25
C ALA A 207 -21.33 18.45 27.15
N GLU A 208 -21.17 17.23 26.62
CA GLU A 208 -21.31 15.99 27.40
C GLU A 208 -20.13 15.02 27.17
N PRO A 209 -19.48 14.51 28.23
CA PRO A 209 -18.44 13.49 28.09
C PRO A 209 -19.07 12.14 27.73
N SER A 210 -18.64 11.56 26.61
CA SER A 210 -18.96 10.16 26.31
C SER A 210 -18.30 9.23 27.33
N ALA A 211 -19.01 8.18 27.74
CA ALA A 211 -18.56 7.18 28.71
C ALA A 211 -17.32 6.36 28.28
N SER A 212 -16.73 6.66 27.11
CA SER A 212 -15.54 5.99 26.57
C SER A 212 -14.26 6.83 26.63
N GLY A 213 -14.26 8.01 27.25
CA GLY A 213 -13.04 8.81 27.42
C GLY A 213 -12.40 9.30 26.12
N ALA A 214 -13.16 9.34 25.02
CA ALA A 214 -12.66 9.76 23.72
C ALA A 214 -12.62 11.29 23.59
N SER A 215 -11.43 11.80 23.28
CA SER A 215 -11.07 13.18 22.98
C SER A 215 -11.97 13.87 21.93
N ASN A 216 -12.13 15.19 22.05
CA ASN A 216 -12.89 16.07 21.15
C ASN A 216 -12.71 15.75 19.66
N ARG A 217 -13.81 15.74 18.89
CA ARG A 217 -13.85 15.42 17.45
C ARG A 217 -13.35 16.58 16.59
N ALA A 218 -12.59 16.31 15.52
CA ALA A 218 -12.00 17.36 14.70
C ALA A 218 -13.04 18.19 13.93
N ALA A 219 -12.93 19.51 14.07
CA ALA A 219 -13.71 20.53 13.36
C ALA A 219 -12.88 21.19 12.24
N VAL A 220 -11.57 21.27 12.41
CA VAL A 220 -10.65 21.76 11.37
C VAL A 220 -9.44 20.83 11.32
N VAL A 221 -9.13 20.35 10.12
CA VAL A 221 -7.95 19.50 9.86
C VAL A 221 -7.08 20.18 8.81
N VAL A 222 -5.77 20.16 9.02
CA VAL A 222 -4.80 20.72 8.08
C VAL A 222 -3.75 19.69 7.68
N THR A 223 -3.24 19.80 6.46
CA THR A 223 -1.97 19.18 6.04
C THR A 223 -0.93 20.27 5.82
N GLN A 224 0.19 19.98 5.15
CA GLN A 224 1.11 21.04 4.68
C GLN A 224 0.45 21.96 3.63
N LYS A 225 -0.42 21.42 2.77
CA LYS A 225 -0.98 22.16 1.61
C LYS A 225 -2.46 22.47 1.72
N THR A 226 -3.17 21.89 2.68
CA THR A 226 -4.64 21.98 2.76
C THR A 226 -5.12 22.44 4.13
N THR A 227 -6.24 23.17 4.14
CA THR A 227 -7.05 23.46 5.33
C THR A 227 -8.49 23.04 5.05
N PHE A 228 -9.03 22.13 5.85
CA PHE A 228 -10.41 21.65 5.75
C PHE A 228 -11.23 22.19 6.93
N LEU A 229 -12.21 23.05 6.64
CA LEU A 229 -13.20 23.57 7.58
C LEU A 229 -14.44 22.66 7.64
N GLY A 230 -14.76 22.15 8.82
CA GLY A 230 -15.83 21.17 9.06
C GLY A 230 -17.24 21.74 9.12
N TRP A 231 -17.53 22.91 8.55
CA TRP A 231 -18.88 23.49 8.46
C TRP A 231 -19.13 24.04 7.06
N ARG A 232 -20.39 24.34 6.74
CA ARG A 232 -20.74 24.94 5.44
C ARG A 232 -20.44 26.45 5.54
N TRP A 233 -19.58 26.96 4.68
CA TRP A 233 -19.14 28.35 4.73
C TRP A 233 -20.06 29.24 3.90
N GLY A 234 -20.44 30.41 4.41
CA GLY A 234 -21.40 31.30 3.76
C GLY A 234 -22.86 30.84 3.84
N ASP A 235 -23.16 29.93 4.76
CA ASP A 235 -24.50 29.47 5.05
C ASP A 235 -24.96 30.09 6.39
N GLU A 236 -25.99 30.93 6.33
CA GLU A 236 -26.51 31.68 7.49
C GLU A 236 -27.09 30.79 8.58
N ASP A 237 -27.57 29.60 8.19
CA ASP A 237 -28.06 28.59 9.13
C ASP A 237 -26.91 27.75 9.72
N SER A 238 -25.75 27.76 9.06
CA SER A 238 -24.57 26.97 9.47
C SER A 238 -23.62 27.75 10.38
N SER A 239 -23.36 29.03 10.11
CA SER A 239 -22.38 29.81 10.89
C SER A 239 -22.62 31.32 10.80
N LEU A 240 -22.14 32.05 11.83
CA LEU A 240 -22.16 33.51 11.85
C LEU A 240 -21.12 34.10 10.87
N SER A 241 -21.46 35.26 10.28
CA SER A 241 -20.60 35.96 9.30
C SER A 241 -19.19 36.23 9.84
N GLU A 242 -19.07 36.79 11.06
CA GLU A 242 -17.77 37.10 11.68
C GLU A 242 -16.92 35.86 11.93
N PHE A 243 -17.56 34.74 12.32
CA PHE A 243 -16.88 33.46 12.54
C PHE A 243 -16.23 32.94 11.25
N ASP A 244 -17.01 32.94 10.16
CA ASP A 244 -16.53 32.51 8.85
C ASP A 244 -15.39 33.36 8.31
N GLN A 245 -15.49 34.68 8.51
CA GLN A 245 -14.44 35.63 8.13
C GLN A 245 -13.15 35.38 8.91
N SER A 246 -13.22 35.21 10.23
CA SER A 246 -12.06 34.98 11.08
C SER A 246 -11.36 33.65 10.77
N TRP A 247 -12.11 32.57 10.55
CA TRP A 247 -11.53 31.29 10.14
C TRP A 247 -10.93 31.30 8.74
N LEU A 248 -11.56 32.01 7.79
CA LEU A 248 -11.01 32.13 6.43
C LEU A 248 -9.71 32.94 6.45
N ARG A 249 -9.67 34.09 7.14
CA ARG A 249 -8.43 34.89 7.31
C ARG A 249 -7.30 34.07 7.95
N ALA A 250 -7.63 33.32 9.01
CA ALA A 250 -6.67 32.44 9.67
C ALA A 250 -6.17 31.32 8.74
N ALA A 251 -7.06 30.69 7.97
CA ALA A 251 -6.68 29.66 7.02
C ALA A 251 -5.81 30.20 5.87
N VAL A 252 -6.08 31.42 5.38
CA VAL A 252 -5.29 32.08 4.34
C VAL A 252 -3.90 32.50 4.87
N SER A 253 -3.81 33.04 6.10
CA SER A 253 -2.53 33.47 6.69
C SER A 253 -1.52 32.34 6.88
N ARG A 254 -2.02 31.09 7.01
CA ARG A 254 -1.22 29.87 7.02
C ARG A 254 -0.33 29.71 5.77
N PHE A 255 -0.79 30.16 4.60
CA PHE A 255 -0.07 30.03 3.33
C PHE A 255 0.87 31.21 3.05
N GLY A 256 0.73 32.34 3.76
CA GLY A 256 1.58 33.53 3.63
C GLY A 256 2.86 33.55 4.49
N SER A 257 3.15 32.48 5.24
CA SER A 257 4.28 32.39 6.19
C SER A 257 5.22 31.19 5.96
N LEU A 258 5.32 30.68 4.74
CA LEU A 258 6.20 29.56 4.41
C LEU A 258 7.69 29.97 4.41
N SER A 259 8.38 29.70 5.53
CA SER A 259 9.80 29.29 5.57
C SER A 259 9.97 28.25 6.70
N PRO A 260 10.79 27.20 6.52
CA PRO A 260 10.78 26.02 7.39
C PRO A 260 11.75 26.19 8.58
N LEU A 261 11.44 25.64 9.77
CA LEU A 261 12.42 25.16 10.79
C LEU A 261 11.76 24.48 12.02
N MET A 262 12.09 23.20 12.23
CA MET A 262 12.49 22.44 13.44
C MET A 262 11.69 22.44 14.78
N ALA A 263 11.30 21.22 15.19
CA ALA A 263 11.34 20.50 16.50
C ALA A 263 11.26 21.21 17.90
N ALA A 264 10.21 20.81 18.67
CA ALA A 264 10.07 20.38 20.11
C ALA A 264 10.95 20.96 21.28
N PRO A 265 10.63 20.77 22.60
CA PRO A 265 9.37 20.55 23.36
C PRO A 265 9.27 21.32 24.76
N VAL A 266 8.22 21.01 25.58
CA VAL A 266 8.02 21.19 27.08
C VAL A 266 7.75 22.64 27.59
N SER A 267 6.86 23.04 28.54
CA SER A 267 6.30 22.47 29.80
C SER A 267 5.03 23.24 30.30
N ARG A 268 4.23 22.62 31.18
CA ARG A 268 3.03 23.09 31.97
C ARG A 268 3.33 24.22 33.02
N PRO A 269 2.42 24.72 33.92
CA PRO A 269 0.94 24.63 34.09
C PRO A 269 0.15 25.95 34.43
N VAL A 270 -1.18 25.91 34.18
CA VAL A 270 -2.38 26.32 34.98
C VAL A 270 -2.39 27.57 35.93
N ASP A 271 -3.41 28.44 35.77
CA ASP A 271 -4.39 28.88 36.82
C ASP A 271 -5.53 29.69 36.17
N SER A 272 -6.78 29.19 36.17
CA SER A 272 -7.88 29.41 37.16
C SER A 272 -8.61 30.75 37.01
N SER A 273 -9.91 30.72 36.65
CA SER A 273 -11.02 31.21 37.50
C SER A 273 -12.29 31.62 36.72
N ALA A 274 -13.40 30.96 37.08
CA ALA A 274 -14.77 31.51 37.25
C ALA A 274 -15.65 31.78 35.99
N PRO A 275 -16.98 32.00 36.16
CA PRO A 275 -17.98 30.95 36.40
C PRO A 275 -19.23 31.02 35.47
N ALA A 276 -20.01 29.94 35.46
CA ALA A 276 -21.27 29.76 34.72
C ALA A 276 -22.45 30.62 35.24
N PRO A 277 -23.56 30.67 34.48
CA PRO A 277 -24.88 30.56 35.11
C PRO A 277 -25.85 29.59 34.40
N VAL A 278 -26.22 28.56 35.17
CA VAL A 278 -27.56 28.05 35.54
C VAL A 278 -28.82 28.43 34.72
N ALA A 279 -29.41 27.37 34.14
CA ALA A 279 -30.81 26.88 34.14
C ALA A 279 -31.97 27.65 33.46
N THR A 280 -32.83 26.89 32.74
CA THR A 280 -34.18 26.54 33.24
C THR A 280 -34.84 25.41 32.44
N VAL A 281 -35.60 24.56 33.15
CA VAL A 281 -36.35 23.38 32.69
C VAL A 281 -37.85 23.71 32.66
N ILE A 282 -38.60 23.25 31.66
CA ILE A 282 -40.08 23.19 31.64
C ILE A 282 -40.55 21.86 30.96
N PRO A 283 -41.69 21.24 31.38
CA PRO A 283 -41.93 19.79 31.39
C PRO A 283 -42.89 19.27 30.27
N PRO A 284 -43.17 17.93 30.18
CA PRO A 284 -43.75 17.28 29.01
C PRO A 284 -45.24 16.89 29.15
N ARG A 285 -45.89 16.52 28.03
CA ARG A 285 -47.21 15.82 28.01
C ARG A 285 -47.52 15.15 26.63
N PRO A 286 -48.48 14.21 26.50
CA PRO A 286 -48.22 12.77 26.55
C PRO A 286 -48.80 11.94 25.37
N ALA A 287 -48.63 10.61 25.47
CA ALA A 287 -48.85 9.51 24.52
C ALA A 287 -50.29 9.22 24.01
N ALA A 288 -50.36 8.44 22.91
CA ALA A 288 -51.46 7.54 22.57
C ALA A 288 -50.96 6.28 21.83
N GLN A 289 -51.48 5.09 22.21
CA GLN A 289 -51.30 3.78 21.56
C GLN A 289 -52.64 3.32 20.90
N PRO A 290 -52.87 2.02 20.54
CA PRO A 290 -52.74 1.48 19.18
C PRO A 290 -54.05 0.82 18.65
N VAL A 291 -54.13 0.42 17.37
CA VAL A 291 -55.21 -0.49 16.89
C VAL A 291 -54.68 -1.51 15.86
N ALA A 292 -55.22 -2.72 15.98
CA ALA A 292 -54.79 -4.02 15.46
C ALA A 292 -55.27 -4.41 14.04
N GLN A 293 -54.70 -5.52 13.55
CA GLN A 293 -55.05 -6.28 12.32
C GLN A 293 -56.42 -7.00 12.39
N PRO A 294 -56.85 -7.65 11.28
CA PRO A 294 -56.82 -9.12 11.28
C PRO A 294 -56.44 -9.81 9.93
N VAL A 295 -56.28 -11.15 10.02
CA VAL A 295 -55.70 -12.15 9.11
C VAL A 295 -56.77 -13.14 8.57
N ALA A 296 -56.53 -13.77 7.38
CA ALA A 296 -56.76 -15.20 6.98
C ALA A 296 -56.99 -15.33 5.43
N GLN A 297 -56.20 -16.03 4.57
CA GLN A 297 -55.95 -17.49 4.30
C GLN A 297 -57.16 -18.32 3.75
N PRO A 298 -57.01 -19.50 3.10
CA PRO A 298 -56.12 -19.99 2.00
C PRO A 298 -56.84 -20.96 0.97
N ALA A 299 -56.15 -21.54 -0.04
CA ALA A 299 -56.49 -22.83 -0.72
C ALA A 299 -55.36 -23.31 -1.69
N ASN A 300 -54.68 -24.43 -1.41
CA ASN A 300 -54.80 -25.79 -2.02
C ASN A 300 -54.31 -25.95 -3.49
N SER A 301 -53.71 -27.05 -4.00
CA SER A 301 -52.89 -28.21 -3.58
C SER A 301 -53.02 -29.29 -4.68
N ALA A 302 -51.93 -29.93 -5.16
CA ALA A 302 -51.83 -31.32 -5.71
C ALA A 302 -50.49 -31.48 -6.50
N ASN A 303 -49.49 -32.29 -6.12
CA ASN A 303 -49.31 -33.76 -6.05
C ASN A 303 -49.30 -34.54 -7.38
N ILE A 304 -48.22 -35.32 -7.61
CA ILE A 304 -48.06 -36.67 -8.26
C ILE A 304 -46.51 -36.91 -8.38
N THR A 305 -45.79 -37.65 -7.50
CA THR A 305 -45.46 -39.13 -7.46
C THR A 305 -45.11 -39.77 -8.84
N GLN A 306 -44.11 -40.61 -9.13
CA GLN A 306 -43.39 -41.65 -8.37
C GLN A 306 -42.25 -42.31 -9.24
N ARG A 307 -41.11 -42.68 -8.60
CA ARG A 307 -40.19 -43.86 -8.74
C ARG A 307 -39.56 -44.39 -10.05
N LEU A 308 -38.20 -44.44 -10.01
CA LEU A 308 -37.24 -45.57 -10.18
C LEU A 308 -37.38 -46.61 -11.31
N SER A 309 -36.37 -46.72 -12.19
CA SER A 309 -35.54 -47.94 -12.41
C SER A 309 -34.33 -47.66 -13.35
N GLN A 310 -33.15 -48.22 -13.02
CA GLN A 310 -31.97 -48.35 -13.92
C GLN A 310 -32.16 -49.57 -14.85
N PRO A 311 -31.55 -49.57 -16.06
CA PRO A 311 -30.38 -50.44 -16.24
C PRO A 311 -29.28 -49.94 -17.22
N ALA A 312 -28.05 -50.40 -16.93
CA ALA A 312 -26.88 -50.71 -17.78
C ALA A 312 -26.42 -49.79 -18.94
N ALA A 313 -25.11 -49.49 -18.90
CA ALA A 313 -24.36 -48.64 -19.82
C ALA A 313 -24.09 -49.26 -21.22
N PRO A 314 -24.10 -48.43 -22.29
CA PRO A 314 -23.33 -48.68 -23.50
C PRO A 314 -22.18 -47.67 -23.68
N ALA A 315 -21.11 -48.14 -24.33
CA ALA A 315 -19.85 -47.44 -24.58
C ALA A 315 -20.04 -46.13 -25.38
N LEU A 316 -19.24 -45.10 -25.02
CA LEU A 316 -19.27 -43.77 -25.64
C LEU A 316 -18.50 -43.75 -26.99
N PRO A 317 -19.08 -43.20 -28.07
CA PRO A 317 -18.34 -42.78 -29.25
C PRO A 317 -17.64 -41.42 -29.02
N PRO A 318 -16.61 -41.07 -29.82
CA PRO A 318 -15.79 -39.89 -29.59
C PRO A 318 -16.60 -38.60 -29.80
N GLN A 319 -16.79 -37.82 -28.74
CA GLN A 319 -17.45 -36.52 -28.82
C GLN A 319 -16.45 -35.44 -29.23
N THR A 320 -16.70 -34.85 -30.40
CA THR A 320 -16.19 -33.55 -30.83
C THR A 320 -16.52 -32.49 -29.77
N ALA A 321 -15.53 -31.67 -29.42
CA ALA A 321 -15.65 -30.58 -28.46
C ALA A 321 -16.87 -29.68 -28.77
N PRO A 322 -17.74 -29.40 -27.79
CA PRO A 322 -18.81 -28.43 -27.98
C PRO A 322 -18.21 -27.03 -28.13
N PRO A 323 -18.79 -26.15 -28.98
CA PRO A 323 -18.34 -24.77 -29.08
C PRO A 323 -18.54 -24.06 -27.74
N ALA A 324 -17.52 -23.27 -27.35
CA ALA A 324 -17.49 -22.51 -26.12
C ALA A 324 -18.73 -21.61 -25.98
N GLN A 325 -19.67 -22.00 -25.13
CA GLN A 325 -20.70 -21.11 -24.62
C GLN A 325 -20.10 -20.33 -23.44
N SER A 326 -19.98 -19.02 -23.61
CA SER A 326 -19.57 -18.06 -22.59
C SER A 326 -20.59 -17.98 -21.46
N SER A 327 -20.41 -18.78 -20.40
CA SER A 327 -21.14 -18.58 -19.16
C SER A 327 -20.55 -17.37 -18.41
N THR A 328 -21.28 -16.26 -18.37
CA THR A 328 -20.97 -15.01 -17.66
C THR A 328 -21.11 -15.16 -16.15
N SER A 329 -20.24 -15.97 -15.54
CA SER A 329 -20.08 -16.04 -14.09
C SER A 329 -18.60 -15.92 -13.77
N GLN A 330 -18.14 -14.66 -13.77
CA GLN A 330 -16.79 -14.23 -13.43
C GLN A 330 -16.56 -14.36 -11.92
N ASP A 331 -15.37 -14.81 -11.52
CA ASP A 331 -14.99 -14.89 -10.10
C ASP A 331 -15.02 -13.46 -9.50
N PRO A 332 -15.51 -13.24 -8.27
CA PRO A 332 -15.46 -11.92 -7.63
C PRO A 332 -14.06 -11.28 -7.63
N ALA A 333 -12.99 -12.09 -7.61
CA ALA A 333 -11.63 -11.60 -7.79
C ALA A 333 -11.40 -10.91 -9.16
N GLU A 334 -12.11 -11.34 -10.21
CA GLU A 334 -12.07 -10.72 -11.54
C GLU A 334 -12.85 -9.40 -11.57
N GLN A 335 -13.92 -9.26 -10.77
CA GLN A 335 -14.76 -8.06 -10.73
C GLN A 335 -14.11 -6.85 -10.06
N ILE A 336 -13.07 -7.07 -9.25
CA ILE A 336 -12.33 -6.00 -8.57
C ILE A 336 -11.06 -5.57 -9.32
N THR A 337 -10.79 -6.16 -10.48
CA THR A 337 -9.69 -5.75 -11.35
C THR A 337 -9.99 -4.34 -11.86
N PRO A 338 -9.07 -3.36 -11.66
CA PRO A 338 -9.25 -2.03 -12.23
C PRO A 338 -9.42 -2.13 -13.75
N ALA A 339 -10.30 -1.29 -14.30
CA ALA A 339 -10.43 -1.20 -15.76
C ALA A 339 -9.09 -0.79 -16.36
N ALA A 340 -8.65 -1.56 -17.37
CA ALA A 340 -7.48 -1.19 -18.14
C ALA A 340 -7.75 0.07 -18.97
N LEU A 341 -6.70 0.79 -19.31
CA LEU A 341 -6.82 1.93 -20.22
C LEU A 341 -7.39 1.45 -21.57
N ASP A 342 -8.51 2.04 -22.02
CA ASP A 342 -9.14 1.64 -23.28
C ASP A 342 -8.32 2.12 -24.49
N LEU A 343 -7.64 1.18 -25.12
CA LEU A 343 -6.81 1.39 -26.31
C LEU A 343 -7.62 1.81 -27.54
N TYR A 344 -8.93 1.57 -27.54
CA TYR A 344 -9.80 1.70 -28.70
C TYR A 344 -10.91 2.75 -28.55
N SER A 345 -11.02 3.41 -27.39
CA SER A 345 -11.96 4.52 -27.22
C SER A 345 -11.70 5.63 -28.25
N PRO A 346 -12.71 6.06 -29.04
CA PRO A 346 -12.52 7.07 -30.09
C PRO A 346 -12.36 8.49 -29.51
N ARG A 347 -12.60 8.68 -28.21
CA ARG A 347 -12.41 9.96 -27.50
C ARG A 347 -11.31 9.77 -26.45
N ILE A 348 -10.46 10.76 -26.27
CA ILE A 348 -9.51 10.82 -25.16
C ILE A 348 -10.06 11.87 -24.20
N THR A 349 -10.51 11.42 -23.03
CA THR A 349 -10.84 12.30 -21.89
C THR A 349 -9.55 12.88 -21.29
N LEU A 350 -9.64 13.97 -20.53
CA LEU A 350 -8.47 14.54 -19.84
C LEU A 350 -7.87 13.56 -18.83
N TYR A 351 -8.72 12.77 -18.15
CA TYR A 351 -8.29 11.66 -17.31
C TYR A 351 -7.49 10.60 -18.09
N GLU A 352 -8.01 10.13 -19.23
CA GLU A 352 -7.28 9.16 -20.07
C GLU A 352 -5.97 9.76 -20.60
N ALA A 353 -5.96 11.04 -20.95
CA ALA A 353 -4.73 11.72 -21.38
C ALA A 353 -3.66 11.76 -20.28
N GLY A 354 -4.04 12.05 -19.04
CA GLY A 354 -3.13 12.03 -17.89
C GLY A 354 -2.56 10.62 -17.67
N LEU A 355 -3.40 9.59 -17.76
CA LEU A 355 -2.95 8.19 -17.67
C LEU A 355 -2.01 7.80 -18.83
N MET A 356 -2.33 8.23 -20.06
CA MET A 356 -1.50 8.00 -21.25
C MET A 356 -0.14 8.68 -21.13
N GLN A 357 -0.11 9.91 -20.62
CA GLN A 357 1.12 10.66 -20.39
C GLN A 357 1.99 9.95 -19.35
N GLN A 358 1.41 9.61 -18.19
CA GLN A 358 2.11 8.89 -17.13
C GLN A 358 2.64 7.54 -17.64
N GLU A 359 1.84 6.82 -18.43
CA GLU A 359 2.27 5.54 -19.00
C GLU A 359 3.51 5.69 -19.87
N LEU A 360 3.58 6.70 -20.73
CA LEU A 360 4.76 6.92 -21.57
C LEU A 360 5.98 7.31 -20.74
N GLU A 361 5.81 8.21 -19.76
CA GLU A 361 6.90 8.61 -18.84
C GLU A 361 7.47 7.38 -18.13
N ASP A 362 6.59 6.58 -17.53
CA ASP A 362 6.99 5.40 -16.76
C ASP A 362 7.53 4.29 -17.68
N LEU A 363 6.97 4.08 -18.89
CA LEU A 363 7.45 3.06 -19.84
C LEU A 363 8.83 3.42 -20.41
N ILE A 364 9.07 4.69 -20.75
CA ILE A 364 10.42 5.16 -21.15
C ILE A 364 11.39 4.95 -19.99
N GLY A 365 10.97 5.29 -18.76
CA GLY A 365 11.76 5.08 -17.55
C GLY A 365 12.12 3.61 -17.30
N ARG A 366 11.15 2.68 -17.45
CA ARG A 366 11.37 1.23 -17.30
C ARG A 366 12.29 0.66 -18.36
N TYR A 367 12.11 1.08 -19.61
CA TYR A 367 13.01 0.69 -20.70
C TYR A 367 14.44 1.17 -20.39
N GLU A 368 14.59 2.43 -19.98
CA GLU A 368 15.89 3.00 -19.60
C GLU A 368 16.53 2.24 -18.43
N SER A 369 15.75 1.93 -17.38
CA SER A 369 16.19 1.12 -16.23
C SER A 369 16.69 -0.26 -16.67
N ALA A 370 15.91 -0.95 -17.52
CA ALA A 370 16.27 -2.26 -18.05
C ALA A 370 17.58 -2.20 -18.86
N VAL A 371 17.74 -1.22 -19.75
CA VAL A 371 18.97 -1.04 -20.54
C VAL A 371 20.19 -0.77 -19.65
N ILE A 372 20.05 0.07 -18.62
CA ILE A 372 21.14 0.36 -17.67
C ILE A 372 21.56 -0.91 -16.93
N LEU A 373 20.62 -1.64 -16.35
CA LEU A 373 20.90 -2.89 -15.64
C LEU A 373 21.60 -3.89 -16.55
N ALA A 374 21.06 -4.09 -17.75
CA ALA A 374 21.57 -5.06 -18.70
C ALA A 374 22.98 -4.71 -19.21
N SER A 375 23.27 -3.41 -19.39
CA SER A 375 24.58 -2.91 -19.84
C SER A 375 25.63 -2.94 -18.73
N SER A 376 25.24 -2.63 -17.49
CA SER A 376 26.16 -2.61 -16.34
C SER A 376 26.76 -3.98 -16.00
N ARG A 377 26.06 -5.07 -16.37
CA ARG A 377 26.53 -6.46 -16.17
C ARG A 377 27.58 -6.92 -17.18
N GLY A 378 27.60 -6.34 -18.39
CA GLY A 378 28.48 -6.77 -19.49
C GLY A 378 29.92 -6.28 -19.39
N GLY A 379 30.23 -5.32 -18.50
CA GLY A 379 31.54 -4.65 -18.42
C GLY A 379 32.62 -5.35 -17.58
N SER A 380 32.27 -6.37 -16.79
CA SER A 380 33.14 -6.88 -15.72
C SER A 380 33.66 -8.29 -15.99
N GLN A 381 34.64 -8.41 -16.90
CA GLN A 381 35.57 -9.57 -16.92
C GLN A 381 36.78 -9.40 -15.99
N VAL A 382 36.74 -8.46 -15.04
CA VAL A 382 37.80 -8.31 -14.04
C VAL A 382 37.19 -8.39 -12.65
N GLN A 383 37.60 -9.40 -11.88
CA GLN A 383 37.45 -9.52 -10.43
C GLN A 383 38.15 -8.36 -9.70
N GLN A 384 37.58 -7.16 -9.80
CA GLN A 384 37.86 -6.06 -8.89
C GLN A 384 36.59 -5.79 -8.09
N SER A 385 36.73 -5.57 -6.79
CA SER A 385 35.63 -5.12 -5.91
C SER A 385 34.91 -3.91 -6.53
N SER A 386 33.58 -3.86 -6.46
CA SER A 386 32.72 -2.78 -6.99
C SER A 386 33.15 -1.38 -6.53
N ALA A 387 33.52 -1.21 -5.26
CA ALA A 387 34.16 0.01 -4.75
C ALA A 387 35.46 0.40 -5.48
N GLY A 388 36.26 -0.60 -5.89
CA GLY A 388 37.47 -0.43 -6.69
C GLY A 388 37.16 -0.03 -8.14
N ALA A 389 36.08 -0.54 -8.73
CA ALA A 389 35.59 -0.13 -10.04
C ALA A 389 35.07 1.31 -10.03
N LEU A 390 34.28 1.71 -9.02
CA LEU A 390 33.88 3.11 -8.79
C LEU A 390 35.08 4.04 -8.65
N THR A 391 36.06 3.63 -7.84
CA THR A 391 37.30 4.39 -7.63
C THR A 391 38.11 4.50 -8.91
N GLY A 392 38.19 3.44 -9.72
CA GLY A 392 38.85 3.41 -11.03
C GLY A 392 38.15 4.31 -12.06
N ALA A 393 36.82 4.26 -12.14
CA ALA A 393 36.01 5.12 -13.00
C ALA A 393 36.20 6.61 -12.67
N MET A 394 36.17 6.95 -11.38
CA MET A 394 36.39 8.34 -10.92
C MET A 394 37.85 8.80 -11.09
N THR A 395 38.85 7.97 -10.78
CA THR A 395 40.27 8.33 -10.98
C THR A 395 40.62 8.49 -12.46
N GLY A 396 39.99 7.72 -13.37
CA GLY A 396 40.07 7.95 -14.81
C GLY A 396 39.47 9.29 -15.26
N ALA A 397 38.41 9.76 -14.58
CA ALA A 397 37.78 11.05 -14.83
C ALA A 397 38.55 12.25 -14.24
N ILE A 398 39.29 12.05 -13.15
CA ILE A 398 40.00 13.13 -12.41
C ILE A 398 41.37 13.48 -13.01
N HIS A 399 42.00 12.62 -13.83
CA HIS A 399 43.33 12.88 -14.40
C HIS A 399 43.37 13.87 -15.59
N SER A 400 42.29 14.58 -15.92
CA SER A 400 42.29 15.67 -16.91
C SER A 400 42.20 17.06 -16.25
N ALA A 401 43.16 17.37 -15.39
CA ALA A 401 43.22 18.65 -14.67
C ALA A 401 44.09 19.69 -15.39
N THR A 402 43.56 20.37 -16.41
CA THR A 402 43.96 21.76 -16.76
C THR A 402 42.79 22.53 -17.38
N GLY A 403 41.96 23.14 -16.52
CA GLY A 403 41.49 24.53 -16.63
C GLY A 403 40.82 25.09 -17.90
N GLN A 404 40.48 24.31 -18.93
CA GLN A 404 39.67 24.78 -20.06
C GLN A 404 38.64 23.74 -20.48
N ILE A 405 37.38 24.15 -20.52
CA ILE A 405 36.23 23.35 -20.98
C ILE A 405 36.48 22.93 -22.44
N ARG A 406 36.69 21.63 -22.66
CA ARG A 406 36.56 20.97 -23.97
C ARG A 406 35.80 19.65 -23.83
N PRO A 407 34.99 19.25 -24.82
CA PRO A 407 34.28 17.98 -24.78
C PRO A 407 35.26 16.80 -24.67
N ILE A 408 34.93 15.88 -23.77
CA ILE A 408 35.70 14.68 -23.44
C ILE A 408 35.84 13.84 -24.73
N ARG A 409 37.08 13.58 -25.18
CA ARG A 409 37.36 12.63 -26.26
C ARG A 409 37.41 11.23 -25.67
N ALA A 410 36.58 10.34 -26.21
CA ALA A 410 36.60 8.91 -25.94
C ALA A 410 38.04 8.36 -25.98
N VAL A 411 38.41 7.61 -24.93
CA VAL A 411 39.59 6.76 -24.99
C VAL A 411 39.31 5.69 -26.04
N ASN A 412 39.93 5.82 -27.21
CA ASN A 412 39.95 4.78 -28.22
C ASN A 412 40.64 3.53 -27.65
N ARG A 413 39.87 2.60 -27.08
CA ARG A 413 40.22 1.18 -27.14
C ARG A 413 39.74 0.69 -28.50
N ALA A 414 40.69 0.54 -29.41
CA ALA A 414 40.44 -0.09 -30.70
C ALA A 414 39.97 -1.54 -30.46
N GLY A 415 38.78 -1.88 -30.94
CA GLY A 415 38.30 -3.25 -31.07
C GLY A 415 37.36 -3.74 -29.97
N ASN A 416 36.14 -3.19 -29.90
CA ASN A 416 34.87 -3.94 -29.93
C ASN A 416 33.69 -2.98 -29.66
N GLN A 417 32.59 -3.22 -30.35
CA GLN A 417 31.38 -2.38 -30.41
C GLN A 417 30.72 -2.20 -29.02
N ALA A 418 31.12 -1.17 -28.29
CA ALA A 418 30.38 -0.62 -27.17
C ALA A 418 30.04 0.84 -27.49
N GLU A 419 29.05 1.05 -28.36
CA GLU A 419 28.38 2.34 -28.48
C GLU A 419 27.59 2.59 -27.18
N ALA A 420 27.70 3.80 -26.63
CA ALA A 420 27.15 4.17 -25.33
C ALA A 420 25.64 3.87 -25.22
N ALA A 421 25.22 3.03 -24.27
CA ALA A 421 23.86 2.48 -24.23
C ALA A 421 22.73 3.49 -23.88
N LEU A 422 23.06 4.74 -23.53
CA LEU A 422 22.07 5.83 -23.38
C LEU A 422 21.96 6.74 -24.62
N ASN A 423 22.87 6.59 -25.58
CA ASN A 423 22.69 7.05 -26.97
C ASN A 423 21.92 5.99 -27.79
N ASP A 424 20.95 5.33 -27.16
CA ASP A 424 20.04 4.40 -27.83
C ASP A 424 19.12 5.21 -28.74
N ALA A 425 19.14 4.88 -30.04
CA ALA A 425 18.24 5.46 -31.03
C ALA A 425 16.78 5.29 -30.61
N VAL A 426 16.44 4.18 -29.95
CA VAL A 426 15.10 3.88 -29.43
C VAL A 426 14.72 4.83 -28.32
N LEU A 427 15.58 5.07 -27.32
CA LEU A 427 15.30 6.03 -26.24
C LEU A 427 15.15 7.46 -26.78
N THR A 428 15.98 7.82 -27.76
CA THR A 428 15.92 9.14 -28.41
C THR A 428 14.60 9.32 -29.15
N GLU A 429 14.22 8.34 -29.97
CA GLU A 429 12.96 8.35 -30.72
C GLU A 429 11.75 8.30 -29.79
N ALA A 430 11.81 7.51 -28.71
CA ALA A 430 10.72 7.44 -27.72
C ALA A 430 10.52 8.77 -26.98
N ARG A 431 11.61 9.46 -26.60
CA ARG A 431 11.53 10.81 -26.00
C ARG A 431 10.97 11.83 -26.99
N GLN A 432 11.31 11.72 -28.27
CA GLN A 432 10.70 12.54 -29.33
C GLN A 432 9.20 12.22 -29.52
N GLY A 433 8.82 10.94 -29.47
CA GLY A 433 7.43 10.49 -29.52
C GLY A 433 6.61 11.01 -28.35
N TYR A 434 7.16 10.96 -27.13
CA TYR A 434 6.56 11.58 -25.94
C TYR A 434 6.42 13.09 -26.07
N SER A 435 7.45 13.80 -26.55
CA SER A 435 7.35 15.25 -26.82
C SER A 435 6.30 15.57 -27.88
N SER A 436 6.16 14.71 -28.90
CA SER A 436 5.16 14.89 -29.96
C SER A 436 3.74 14.62 -29.44
N PHE A 437 3.59 13.63 -28.55
CA PHE A 437 2.36 13.34 -27.82
C PHE A 437 1.92 14.55 -26.97
N THR A 438 2.81 15.10 -26.15
CA THR A 438 2.47 16.25 -25.28
C THR A 438 2.12 17.50 -26.07
N VAL A 439 2.82 17.76 -27.18
CA VAL A 439 2.47 18.85 -28.11
C VAL A 439 1.10 18.64 -28.73
N ALA A 440 0.79 17.43 -29.24
CA ALA A 440 -0.51 17.12 -29.82
C ALA A 440 -1.64 17.24 -28.80
N MET A 441 -1.41 16.80 -27.56
CA MET A 441 -2.32 16.98 -26.43
C MET A 441 -2.58 18.46 -26.14
N GLY A 442 -1.53 19.29 -26.08
CA GLY A 442 -1.65 20.74 -25.86
C GLY A 442 -2.35 21.49 -26.99
N GLN A 443 -2.35 20.92 -28.21
CA GLN A 443 -3.08 21.44 -29.37
C GLN A 443 -4.51 20.87 -29.49
N HIS A 444 -4.96 20.05 -28.53
CA HIS A 444 -6.22 19.30 -28.59
C HIS A 444 -6.36 18.40 -29.82
N ASN A 445 -5.24 18.00 -30.44
CA ASN A 445 -5.22 17.05 -31.55
C ASN A 445 -5.18 15.61 -31.01
N TYR A 446 -6.29 15.16 -30.43
CA TYR A 446 -6.40 13.84 -29.80
C TYR A 446 -6.09 12.67 -30.76
N PRO A 447 -6.51 12.67 -32.04
CA PRO A 447 -6.10 11.60 -32.97
C PRO A 447 -4.58 11.50 -33.13
N GLN A 448 -3.90 12.63 -33.30
CA GLN A 448 -2.44 12.66 -33.40
C GLN A 448 -1.79 12.24 -32.08
N ALA A 449 -2.31 12.70 -30.93
CA ALA A 449 -1.83 12.28 -29.62
C ALA A 449 -1.93 10.75 -29.46
N ARG A 450 -3.09 10.15 -29.74
CA ARG A 450 -3.25 8.69 -29.69
C ARG A 450 -2.28 7.96 -30.61
N GLN A 451 -2.08 8.48 -31.83
CA GLN A 451 -1.11 7.91 -32.77
C GLN A 451 0.32 7.95 -32.22
N GLN A 452 0.77 9.09 -31.70
CA GLN A 452 2.11 9.23 -31.11
C GLN A 452 2.28 8.33 -29.89
N TRP A 453 1.26 8.24 -29.06
CA TRP A 453 1.24 7.37 -27.89
C TRP A 453 1.34 5.88 -28.26
N LEU A 454 0.52 5.40 -29.20
CA LEU A 454 0.59 4.02 -29.69
C LEU A 454 1.95 3.71 -30.34
N ALA A 455 2.46 4.63 -31.18
CA ALA A 455 3.74 4.45 -31.85
C ALA A 455 4.90 4.36 -30.85
N THR A 456 4.92 5.25 -29.85
CA THR A 456 5.96 5.25 -28.81
C THR A 456 5.90 3.99 -27.94
N ARG A 457 4.70 3.54 -27.55
CA ARG A 457 4.52 2.28 -26.81
C ARG A 457 5.02 1.09 -27.61
N GLN A 458 4.62 0.98 -28.87
CA GLN A 458 5.02 -0.11 -29.75
C GLN A 458 6.53 -0.12 -29.98
N LEU A 459 7.14 1.06 -30.17
CA LEU A 459 8.58 1.22 -30.32
C LEU A 459 9.33 0.64 -29.11
N LEU A 460 8.95 1.04 -27.89
CA LEU A 460 9.61 0.58 -26.66
C LEU A 460 9.37 -0.92 -26.41
N GLN A 461 8.16 -1.41 -26.65
CA GLN A 461 7.83 -2.83 -26.49
C GLN A 461 8.59 -3.72 -27.48
N ASN A 462 8.73 -3.30 -28.73
CA ASN A 462 9.43 -4.08 -29.76
C ASN A 462 10.95 -4.16 -29.54
N ASN A 463 11.52 -3.22 -28.81
CA ASN A 463 12.96 -3.10 -28.61
C ASN A 463 13.39 -3.39 -27.16
N PHE A 464 12.47 -3.84 -26.31
CA PHE A 464 12.77 -4.13 -24.90
C PHE A 464 13.94 -5.15 -24.83
N PRO A 465 14.93 -4.99 -23.94
CA PRO A 465 16.16 -5.79 -23.95
C PRO A 465 15.96 -7.21 -23.40
N LEU A 466 15.22 -8.05 -24.14
CA LEU A 466 14.82 -9.40 -23.75
C LEU A 466 15.88 -10.46 -24.03
N ASP A 467 16.98 -10.10 -24.68
CA ASP A 467 18.05 -11.01 -25.12
C ASP A 467 19.11 -11.30 -24.04
N ARG A 468 18.97 -10.70 -22.85
CA ARG A 468 19.98 -10.77 -21.80
C ARG A 468 19.37 -10.65 -20.38
N PRO A 469 20.12 -11.03 -19.32
CA PRO A 469 19.58 -11.03 -17.96
C PRO A 469 19.20 -9.64 -17.45
N LEU A 470 17.96 -9.53 -16.93
CA LEU A 470 17.39 -8.34 -16.28
C LEU A 470 17.02 -8.61 -14.81
N SER A 471 17.26 -9.81 -14.29
CA SER A 471 16.92 -10.18 -12.92
C SER A 471 17.91 -9.65 -11.91
N GLN A 472 17.42 -9.29 -10.73
CA GLN A 472 18.20 -9.10 -9.50
C GLN A 472 17.88 -10.25 -8.52
N PRO A 473 18.65 -10.46 -7.44
CA PRO A 473 18.27 -11.41 -6.41
C PRO A 473 16.87 -11.07 -5.86
N GLU A 474 15.87 -11.87 -6.22
CA GLU A 474 14.46 -11.59 -5.99
C GLU A 474 13.64 -12.88 -5.85
N VAL A 475 12.49 -12.81 -5.18
CA VAL A 475 11.55 -13.93 -5.20
C VAL A 475 10.86 -13.96 -6.56
N ARG A 476 10.88 -15.11 -7.22
CA ARG A 476 10.25 -15.38 -8.50
C ARG A 476 9.31 -16.55 -8.30
N ALA A 477 8.14 -16.24 -7.77
CA ALA A 477 7.16 -17.25 -7.37
C ALA A 477 6.16 -17.54 -8.49
N ILE A 478 5.57 -18.73 -8.48
CA ILE A 478 4.44 -19.08 -9.36
C ILE A 478 3.43 -19.97 -8.63
N TRP A 479 2.14 -19.69 -8.84
CA TRP A 479 1.07 -20.59 -8.40
C TRP A 479 0.90 -21.75 -9.38
N LEU A 480 0.86 -22.96 -8.84
CA LEU A 480 0.71 -24.20 -9.58
C LEU A 480 -0.61 -24.86 -9.15
N ASP A 481 -1.65 -24.62 -9.94
CA ASP A 481 -3.03 -25.00 -9.65
C ASP A 481 -3.28 -26.51 -9.80
N ARG A 482 -4.33 -27.03 -9.14
CA ARG A 482 -4.76 -28.44 -9.21
C ARG A 482 -5.03 -28.90 -10.63
N GLY A 483 -5.53 -28.04 -11.52
CA GLY A 483 -5.70 -28.36 -12.93
C GLY A 483 -4.36 -28.73 -13.57
N THR A 484 -3.34 -27.92 -13.35
CA THR A 484 -1.96 -28.18 -13.80
C THR A 484 -1.37 -29.45 -13.17
N ILE A 485 -1.53 -29.66 -11.86
CA ILE A 485 -1.02 -30.85 -11.17
C ILE A 485 -1.65 -32.13 -11.74
N VAL A 486 -2.98 -32.15 -11.87
CA VAL A 486 -3.71 -33.32 -12.39
C VAL A 486 -3.36 -33.59 -13.85
N ARG A 487 -3.15 -32.54 -14.67
CA ARG A 487 -2.70 -32.70 -16.07
C ARG A 487 -1.31 -33.32 -16.16
N ALA A 488 -0.41 -33.03 -15.22
CA ALA A 488 0.91 -33.67 -15.16
C ALA A 488 0.80 -35.18 -14.88
N GLY A 489 -0.17 -35.57 -14.03
CA GLY A 489 -0.68 -36.94 -13.89
C GLY A 489 0.29 -38.01 -13.37
N SER A 490 1.56 -37.67 -13.15
CA SER A 490 2.62 -38.57 -12.69
C SER A 490 3.86 -37.80 -12.24
N ARG A 491 4.76 -38.47 -11.52
CA ARG A 491 6.10 -37.93 -11.19
C ARG A 491 6.85 -37.43 -12.41
N GLN A 492 6.81 -38.16 -13.52
CA GLN A 492 7.52 -37.78 -14.74
C GLN A 492 6.94 -36.50 -15.36
N GLY A 493 5.61 -36.37 -15.38
CA GLY A 493 4.95 -35.15 -15.85
C GLY A 493 5.24 -33.95 -14.95
N LEU A 494 5.26 -34.15 -13.63
CA LEU A 494 5.67 -33.12 -12.68
C LEU A 494 7.13 -32.74 -12.88
N ALA A 495 8.03 -33.69 -13.10
CA ALA A 495 9.45 -33.40 -13.35
C ALA A 495 9.63 -32.51 -14.58
N GLN A 496 8.96 -32.83 -15.69
CA GLN A 496 8.98 -32.01 -16.90
C GLN A 496 8.40 -30.60 -16.67
N LEU A 497 7.34 -30.48 -15.87
CA LEU A 497 6.79 -29.18 -15.49
C LEU A 497 7.81 -28.37 -14.68
N PHE A 498 8.42 -28.99 -13.67
CA PHE A 498 9.40 -28.33 -12.80
C PHE A 498 10.68 -27.97 -13.55
N ASP A 499 11.12 -28.77 -14.54
CA ASP A 499 12.21 -28.43 -15.47
C ASP A 499 11.90 -27.14 -16.24
N ARG A 500 10.66 -26.99 -16.73
CA ARG A 500 10.25 -25.78 -17.45
C ARG A 500 10.20 -24.55 -16.54
N LEU A 501 9.73 -24.71 -15.31
CA LEU A 501 9.67 -23.62 -14.33
C LEU A 501 11.07 -23.18 -13.88
N ALA A 502 11.96 -24.14 -13.59
CA ALA A 502 13.35 -23.86 -13.27
C ALA A 502 14.08 -23.19 -14.43
N ALA A 503 13.85 -23.63 -15.68
CA ALA A 503 14.41 -22.99 -16.88
C ALA A 503 13.89 -21.55 -17.08
N ALA A 504 12.67 -21.24 -16.64
CA ALA A 504 12.13 -19.88 -16.60
C ALA A 504 12.62 -19.06 -15.39
N GLY A 505 13.55 -19.58 -14.59
CA GLY A 505 14.12 -18.88 -13.43
C GLY A 505 13.20 -18.81 -12.21
N ILE A 506 12.09 -19.58 -12.18
CA ILE A 506 11.24 -19.67 -11.00
C ILE A 506 12.03 -20.31 -9.87
N ASN A 507 11.99 -19.71 -8.67
CA ASN A 507 12.68 -20.21 -7.48
C ASN A 507 11.73 -20.54 -6.32
N THR A 508 10.43 -20.25 -6.44
CA THR A 508 9.43 -20.58 -5.41
C THR A 508 8.12 -21.03 -6.05
N ILE A 509 7.60 -22.19 -5.63
CA ILE A 509 6.35 -22.77 -6.12
C ILE A 509 5.29 -22.67 -5.01
N PHE A 510 4.17 -22.02 -5.30
CA PHE A 510 2.96 -22.14 -4.49
C PHE A 510 2.12 -23.31 -5.04
N PHE A 511 2.30 -24.49 -4.47
CA PHE A 511 1.74 -25.74 -4.99
C PHE A 511 0.37 -26.03 -4.39
N GLU A 512 -0.71 -26.04 -5.19
CA GLU A 512 -2.09 -26.17 -4.70
C GLU A 512 -2.31 -27.54 -4.02
N THR A 513 -2.22 -27.52 -2.70
CA THR A 513 -2.16 -28.71 -1.84
C THR A 513 -3.52 -29.06 -1.25
N VAL A 514 -4.30 -28.04 -0.88
CA VAL A 514 -5.68 -28.19 -0.38
C VAL A 514 -6.59 -27.25 -1.15
N ASN A 515 -7.58 -27.82 -1.85
CA ASN A 515 -8.48 -27.07 -2.71
C ASN A 515 -9.88 -27.73 -2.75
N ALA A 516 -10.93 -26.90 -2.81
CA ALA A 516 -12.33 -27.37 -2.82
C ALA A 516 -12.67 -28.39 -1.69
N GLY A 517 -12.00 -28.26 -0.54
CA GLY A 517 -12.15 -29.16 0.61
C GLY A 517 -11.38 -30.48 0.54
N TYR A 518 -10.59 -30.71 -0.52
CA TYR A 518 -9.80 -31.92 -0.70
C TYR A 518 -8.30 -31.61 -0.61
N PRO A 519 -7.50 -32.36 0.19
CA PRO A 519 -6.07 -32.45 -0.02
C PRO A 519 -5.77 -33.23 -1.30
N ILE A 520 -4.68 -32.86 -1.96
CA ILE A 520 -4.20 -33.54 -3.15
C ILE A 520 -3.41 -34.83 -2.82
N TYR A 521 -2.97 -34.96 -1.55
CA TYR A 521 -2.22 -36.08 -0.98
C TYR A 521 -3.11 -36.97 -0.08
N PRO A 522 -2.68 -38.21 0.26
CA PRO A 522 -3.43 -39.09 1.16
C PRO A 522 -3.32 -38.62 2.63
N SER A 523 -4.24 -37.74 3.01
CA SER A 523 -4.39 -37.21 4.38
C SER A 523 -5.06 -38.20 5.32
N GLN A 524 -4.63 -38.21 6.58
CA GLN A 524 -5.28 -38.91 7.70
C GLN A 524 -6.27 -38.01 8.45
N VAL A 525 -6.20 -36.68 8.22
CA VAL A 525 -7.06 -35.67 8.86
C VAL A 525 -8.30 -35.39 8.01
N ALA A 526 -8.13 -35.19 6.71
CA ALA A 526 -9.23 -34.82 5.81
C ALA A 526 -10.16 -36.01 5.53
N PRO A 527 -11.48 -35.80 5.36
CA PRO A 527 -12.44 -36.88 5.11
C PRO A 527 -12.18 -37.67 3.82
N ALA A 528 -11.55 -37.05 2.82
CA ALA A 528 -11.25 -37.68 1.53
C ALA A 528 -10.12 -36.95 0.82
N GLN A 529 -9.27 -37.71 0.12
CA GLN A 529 -8.34 -37.18 -0.89
C GLN A 529 -9.11 -36.72 -2.14
N ASN A 530 -8.55 -35.75 -2.87
CA ASN A 530 -9.09 -35.32 -4.16
C ASN A 530 -9.30 -36.53 -5.09
N PRO A 531 -10.51 -36.74 -5.65
CA PRO A 531 -10.78 -37.89 -6.52
C PRO A 531 -9.87 -37.98 -7.74
N LEU A 532 -9.32 -36.86 -8.20
CA LEU A 532 -8.46 -36.78 -9.39
C LEU A 532 -7.01 -37.20 -9.13
N THR A 533 -6.61 -37.36 -7.87
CA THR A 533 -5.25 -37.78 -7.48
C THR A 533 -5.25 -39.03 -6.60
N ARG A 534 -6.39 -39.71 -6.50
CA ARG A 534 -6.52 -40.94 -5.71
C ARG A 534 -5.48 -41.98 -6.13
N GLY A 535 -4.76 -42.52 -5.15
CA GLY A 535 -3.71 -43.52 -5.36
C GLY A 535 -2.36 -42.93 -5.79
N TRP A 536 -2.24 -41.62 -5.81
CA TRP A 536 -1.02 -40.86 -6.08
C TRP A 536 -0.80 -39.85 -4.94
N ASP A 537 0.45 -39.57 -4.58
CA ASP A 537 0.82 -38.50 -3.64
C ASP A 537 1.64 -37.43 -4.38
N PRO A 538 0.97 -36.43 -4.99
CA PRO A 538 1.66 -35.41 -5.77
C PRO A 538 2.51 -34.48 -4.91
N LEU A 539 2.16 -34.28 -3.64
CA LEU A 539 2.89 -33.37 -2.76
C LEU A 539 4.27 -33.95 -2.43
N ALA A 540 4.34 -35.24 -2.09
CA ALA A 540 5.62 -35.91 -1.82
C ALA A 540 6.57 -35.78 -3.03
N GLU A 541 6.04 -36.07 -4.22
CA GLU A 541 6.84 -36.01 -5.44
C GLU A 541 7.23 -34.59 -5.82
N ALA A 542 6.34 -33.62 -5.63
CA ALA A 542 6.60 -32.23 -5.96
C ALA A 542 7.69 -31.63 -5.07
N VAL A 543 7.70 -31.93 -3.76
CA VAL A 543 8.75 -31.48 -2.83
C VAL A 543 10.11 -31.98 -3.30
N ASP A 544 10.25 -33.29 -3.50
CA ASP A 544 11.49 -33.88 -4.00
C ASP A 544 11.97 -33.20 -5.31
N LEU A 545 11.05 -32.97 -6.25
CA LEU A 545 11.37 -32.43 -7.57
C LEU A 545 11.74 -30.94 -7.53
N ALA A 546 11.15 -30.16 -6.61
CA ALA A 546 11.52 -28.77 -6.35
C ALA A 546 12.95 -28.69 -5.82
N HIS A 547 13.25 -29.45 -4.77
CA HIS A 547 14.56 -29.43 -4.12
C HIS A 547 15.69 -29.90 -5.05
N GLN A 548 15.43 -30.91 -5.89
CA GLN A 548 16.38 -31.35 -6.94
C GLN A 548 16.76 -30.24 -7.94
N ARG A 549 15.96 -29.18 -8.02
CA ARG A 549 16.16 -28.03 -8.92
C ARG A 549 16.47 -26.74 -8.16
N HIS A 550 16.76 -26.83 -6.85
CA HIS A 550 17.00 -25.67 -5.99
C HIS A 550 15.84 -24.66 -6.00
N MET A 551 14.61 -25.16 -6.10
CA MET A 551 13.40 -24.37 -5.93
C MET A 551 12.77 -24.69 -4.58
N GLU A 552 12.17 -23.69 -3.97
CA GLU A 552 11.32 -23.91 -2.80
C GLU A 552 9.90 -24.30 -3.20
N LEU A 553 9.27 -25.14 -2.40
CA LEU A 553 7.88 -25.51 -2.50
C LEU A 553 7.13 -25.12 -1.24
N HIS A 554 6.19 -24.20 -1.41
CA HIS A 554 5.28 -23.76 -0.37
C HIS A 554 3.92 -24.40 -0.63
N ALA A 555 3.40 -25.15 0.35
CA ALA A 555 2.08 -25.78 0.23
C ALA A 555 0.98 -24.72 0.24
N TRP A 556 0.30 -24.53 -0.88
CA TRP A 556 -0.81 -23.58 -1.03
C TRP A 556 -2.13 -24.22 -0.60
N VAL A 557 -2.76 -23.64 0.41
CA VAL A 557 -3.97 -24.19 1.04
C VAL A 557 -5.13 -23.21 1.04
N TRP A 558 -6.31 -23.69 0.62
CA TRP A 558 -7.56 -22.96 0.83
C TRP A 558 -7.98 -23.10 2.29
N THR A 559 -7.97 -21.98 3.02
CA THR A 559 -8.20 -21.97 4.47
C THR A 559 -9.68 -22.14 4.82
N PHE A 560 -10.51 -21.13 4.55
CA PHE A 560 -11.92 -21.18 4.93
C PHE A 560 -12.84 -21.55 3.76
N ALA A 561 -12.38 -21.60 2.52
CA ALA A 561 -13.21 -22.07 1.39
C ALA A 561 -13.18 -23.61 1.30
N ALA A 562 -14.34 -24.27 1.47
CA ALA A 562 -14.42 -25.73 1.63
C ALA A 562 -15.02 -26.49 0.43
N GLY A 563 -15.51 -25.80 -0.60
CA GLY A 563 -16.10 -26.43 -1.79
C GLY A 563 -15.99 -25.54 -3.03
N ASN A 564 -16.26 -26.11 -4.21
CA ASN A 564 -16.20 -25.36 -5.47
C ASN A 564 -17.09 -26.01 -6.54
N GLN A 565 -18.11 -25.28 -7.02
CA GLN A 565 -19.01 -25.77 -8.08
C GLN A 565 -18.28 -26.16 -9.37
N ALA A 566 -17.21 -25.44 -9.73
CA ALA A 566 -16.42 -25.79 -10.91
C ALA A 566 -15.69 -27.12 -10.73
N HIS A 567 -15.18 -27.39 -9.52
CA HIS A 567 -14.58 -28.69 -9.20
C HIS A 567 -15.63 -29.80 -9.19
N ASN A 568 -16.82 -29.54 -8.63
CA ASN A 568 -17.92 -30.51 -8.60
C ASN A 568 -18.27 -31.02 -10.00
N ALA A 569 -18.32 -30.13 -10.99
CA ALA A 569 -18.56 -30.51 -12.38
C ALA A 569 -17.48 -31.48 -12.91
N ILE A 570 -16.21 -31.29 -12.55
CA ILE A 570 -15.09 -32.14 -12.97
C ILE A 570 -15.17 -33.54 -12.31
N VAL A 571 -15.58 -33.61 -11.05
CA VAL A 571 -15.67 -34.87 -10.28
C VAL A 571 -17.07 -35.48 -10.27
N ASN A 572 -17.95 -35.05 -11.18
CA ASN A 572 -19.34 -35.54 -11.32
C ASN A 572 -20.19 -35.45 -10.04
N GLN A 573 -20.00 -34.38 -9.26
CA GLN A 573 -20.84 -34.05 -8.10
C GLN A 573 -21.87 -32.98 -8.49
N PRO A 574 -23.05 -32.92 -7.83
CA PRO A 574 -24.02 -31.87 -8.09
C PRO A 574 -23.48 -30.49 -7.71
N ALA A 575 -23.94 -29.44 -8.37
CA ALA A 575 -23.51 -28.05 -8.06
C ALA A 575 -23.84 -27.63 -6.61
N SER A 576 -24.83 -28.27 -5.98
CA SER A 576 -25.18 -28.05 -4.57
C SER A 576 -24.28 -28.80 -3.57
N TYR A 577 -23.39 -29.68 -4.03
CA TYR A 577 -22.49 -30.41 -3.14
C TYR A 577 -21.51 -29.44 -2.47
N PRO A 578 -21.48 -29.37 -1.12
CA PRO A 578 -20.74 -28.32 -0.41
C PRO A 578 -19.25 -28.64 -0.25
N GLY A 579 -18.77 -29.76 -0.81
CA GLY A 579 -17.44 -30.31 -0.56
C GLY A 579 -17.45 -31.39 0.53
N PRO A 580 -16.36 -32.15 0.67
CA PRO A 580 -16.30 -33.32 1.55
C PRO A 580 -16.34 -32.93 3.03
N ILE A 581 -15.75 -31.79 3.40
CA ILE A 581 -15.70 -31.30 4.79
C ILE A 581 -17.12 -30.94 5.25
N LEU A 582 -17.83 -30.09 4.51
CA LEU A 582 -19.18 -29.65 4.87
C LEU A 582 -20.25 -30.72 4.65
N ALA A 583 -19.98 -31.75 3.84
CA ALA A 583 -20.85 -32.92 3.75
C ALA A 583 -20.74 -33.81 5.00
N ALA A 584 -19.53 -33.92 5.58
CA ALA A 584 -19.29 -34.66 6.82
C ALA A 584 -19.70 -33.86 8.08
N HIS A 585 -19.49 -32.54 8.05
CA HIS A 585 -19.75 -31.61 9.16
C HIS A 585 -20.57 -30.39 8.69
N PRO A 586 -21.90 -30.54 8.47
CA PRO A 586 -22.73 -29.45 7.96
C PRO A 586 -22.82 -28.24 8.91
N ASP A 587 -22.67 -28.47 10.22
CA ASP A 587 -22.70 -27.46 11.28
C ASP A 587 -21.45 -26.57 11.31
N TRP A 588 -20.40 -26.94 10.56
CA TRP A 588 -19.20 -26.13 10.37
C TRP A 588 -19.35 -25.04 9.30
N ALA A 589 -20.48 -25.02 8.58
CA ALA A 589 -20.72 -24.08 7.51
C ALA A 589 -20.89 -22.64 8.01
N ASN A 590 -20.35 -21.72 7.21
CA ASN A 590 -20.65 -20.31 7.29
C ASN A 590 -21.90 -20.00 6.46
N TYR A 591 -22.73 -19.12 6.99
CA TYR A 591 -23.98 -18.70 6.35
C TYR A 591 -24.06 -17.18 6.21
N ASP A 592 -24.88 -16.72 5.27
CA ASP A 592 -25.33 -15.34 5.27
C ASP A 592 -26.43 -15.09 6.32
N ASN A 593 -26.77 -13.82 6.52
CA ASN A 593 -27.86 -13.38 7.41
C ASN A 593 -29.26 -13.85 6.98
N ARG A 594 -29.39 -14.60 5.89
CA ARG A 594 -30.64 -15.20 5.38
C ARG A 594 -30.59 -16.73 5.35
N GLY A 595 -29.51 -17.34 5.84
CA GLY A 595 -29.33 -18.79 5.90
C GLY A 595 -28.76 -19.44 4.64
N ALA A 596 -28.23 -18.67 3.68
CA ALA A 596 -27.60 -19.21 2.48
C ALA A 596 -26.13 -19.58 2.74
N MET A 597 -25.79 -20.85 2.47
CA MET A 597 -24.42 -21.37 2.62
C MET A 597 -23.49 -20.92 1.48
N ILE A 598 -24.00 -20.88 0.25
CA ILE A 598 -23.24 -20.42 -0.92
C ILE A 598 -23.59 -18.95 -1.18
N PRO A 599 -22.61 -18.04 -1.20
CA PRO A 599 -22.84 -16.63 -1.47
C PRO A 599 -23.50 -16.41 -2.83
N PRO A 600 -24.57 -15.58 -2.89
CA PRO A 600 -25.16 -15.18 -4.16
C PRO A 600 -24.09 -14.63 -5.11
N GLY A 601 -24.07 -15.12 -6.35
CA GLY A 601 -23.08 -14.74 -7.36
C GLY A 601 -21.69 -15.37 -7.19
N GLN A 602 -21.48 -16.20 -6.16
CA GLN A 602 -20.24 -16.95 -5.94
C GLN A 602 -20.49 -18.46 -6.07
N LYS A 603 -19.40 -19.23 -6.06
CA LYS A 603 -19.40 -20.67 -6.38
C LYS A 603 -18.86 -21.57 -5.26
N LYS A 604 -18.54 -20.99 -4.11
CA LYS A 604 -17.76 -21.63 -3.05
C LYS A 604 -18.46 -21.44 -1.70
N PRO A 605 -18.85 -22.50 -0.98
CA PRO A 605 -19.21 -22.40 0.43
C PRO A 605 -17.96 -22.22 1.28
N PHE A 606 -18.14 -21.67 2.48
CA PHE A 606 -17.06 -21.39 3.42
C PHE A 606 -17.33 -22.04 4.77
N LEU A 607 -16.26 -22.41 5.49
CA LEU A 607 -16.27 -22.82 6.89
C LEU A 607 -16.44 -21.58 7.77
N ASP A 608 -17.05 -21.73 8.95
CA ASP A 608 -17.16 -20.66 9.95
C ASP A 608 -15.83 -20.46 10.69
N PRO A 609 -15.12 -19.33 10.52
CA PRO A 609 -13.84 -19.06 11.20
C PRO A 609 -13.93 -18.99 12.73
N ALA A 610 -15.13 -18.77 13.28
CA ALA A 610 -15.35 -18.74 14.72
C ALA A 610 -15.54 -20.15 15.32
N ASN A 611 -15.75 -21.18 14.50
CA ASN A 611 -15.99 -22.54 14.99
C ASN A 611 -14.66 -23.17 15.46
N PRO A 612 -14.53 -23.54 16.75
CA PRO A 612 -13.28 -24.09 17.28
C PRO A 612 -12.91 -25.44 16.66
N GLU A 613 -13.88 -26.27 16.27
CA GLU A 613 -13.61 -27.56 15.62
C GLU A 613 -13.07 -27.36 14.20
N VAL A 614 -13.57 -26.35 13.47
CA VAL A 614 -13.02 -25.93 12.17
C VAL A 614 -11.56 -25.50 12.32
N ARG A 615 -11.27 -24.66 13.31
CA ARG A 615 -9.89 -24.19 13.56
C ARG A 615 -8.97 -25.36 13.88
N GLN A 616 -9.39 -26.25 14.78
CA GLN A 616 -8.61 -27.44 15.13
C GLN A 616 -8.40 -28.36 13.94
N TYR A 617 -9.40 -28.56 13.09
CA TYR A 617 -9.29 -29.35 11.86
C TYR A 617 -8.24 -28.76 10.91
N LEU A 618 -8.33 -27.45 10.62
CA LEU A 618 -7.39 -26.78 9.72
C LEU A 618 -5.96 -26.81 10.27
N LEU A 619 -5.77 -26.53 11.56
CA LEU A 619 -4.46 -26.62 12.21
C LEU A 619 -3.90 -28.04 12.14
N SER A 620 -4.71 -29.07 12.43
CA SER A 620 -4.28 -30.46 12.35
C SER A 620 -3.86 -30.84 10.92
N LEU A 621 -4.58 -30.33 9.91
CA LEU A 621 -4.25 -30.55 8.50
C LEU A 621 -2.94 -29.84 8.11
N TYR A 622 -2.69 -28.64 8.63
CA TYR A 622 -1.45 -27.91 8.35
C TYR A 622 -0.25 -28.52 9.07
N GLN A 623 -0.43 -28.96 10.31
CA GLN A 623 0.56 -29.75 11.06
C GLN A 623 0.87 -31.07 10.34
N GLU A 624 -0.14 -31.75 9.79
CA GLU A 624 0.07 -32.94 8.98
C GLU A 624 0.96 -32.64 7.76
N ILE A 625 0.71 -31.55 7.04
CA ILE A 625 1.52 -31.15 5.88
C ILE A 625 2.97 -30.88 6.32
N VAL A 626 3.17 -30.02 7.32
CA VAL A 626 4.50 -29.56 7.74
C VAL A 626 5.32 -30.67 8.42
N SER A 627 4.67 -31.64 9.06
CA SER A 627 5.37 -32.75 9.73
C SER A 627 5.67 -33.95 8.82
N ARG A 628 4.87 -34.17 7.77
CA ARG A 628 5.03 -35.33 6.86
C ARG A 628 5.83 -35.01 5.61
N TYR A 629 5.89 -33.74 5.22
CA TYR A 629 6.52 -33.31 3.97
C TYR A 629 7.54 -32.22 4.28
N ASP A 630 8.70 -32.28 3.63
CA ASP A 630 9.76 -31.27 3.74
C ASP A 630 9.41 -30.02 2.92
N VAL A 631 8.25 -29.41 3.22
CA VAL A 631 7.82 -28.19 2.57
C VAL A 631 8.58 -27.00 3.14
N ASP A 632 9.02 -26.12 2.26
CA ASP A 632 9.78 -24.92 2.65
C ASP A 632 8.88 -23.84 3.27
N GLY A 633 7.59 -23.89 2.94
CA GLY A 633 6.59 -22.96 3.46
C GLY A 633 5.15 -23.44 3.37
N LEU A 634 4.27 -22.68 4.00
CA LEU A 634 2.82 -22.81 3.86
C LEU A 634 2.26 -21.48 3.35
N GLN A 635 1.39 -21.52 2.35
CA GLN A 635 0.70 -20.34 1.84
C GLN A 635 -0.80 -20.41 2.11
N LEU A 636 -1.30 -19.50 2.95
CA LEU A 636 -2.71 -19.38 3.27
C LEU A 636 -3.45 -18.58 2.20
N ASP A 637 -4.34 -19.23 1.47
CA ASP A 637 -5.31 -18.59 0.57
C ASP A 637 -6.73 -18.75 1.15
N TYR A 638 -7.67 -17.96 0.66
CA TYR A 638 -9.04 -17.89 1.19
C TYR A 638 -9.07 -17.69 2.73
N ILE A 639 -8.03 -17.05 3.28
CA ILE A 639 -7.93 -16.64 4.68
C ILE A 639 -8.78 -15.38 4.91
N ARG A 640 -10.10 -15.55 4.75
CA ARG A 640 -11.10 -14.48 4.71
C ARG A 640 -12.52 -15.03 4.76
N TYR A 641 -13.46 -14.11 4.93
CA TYR A 641 -14.87 -14.36 4.62
C TYR A 641 -15.13 -14.26 3.09
N PRO A 642 -16.26 -14.80 2.60
CA PRO A 642 -16.69 -14.56 1.22
C PRO A 642 -16.84 -13.07 0.93
N PHE A 643 -16.75 -12.67 -0.34
CA PHE A 643 -17.08 -11.30 -0.72
C PHE A 643 -18.53 -11.00 -0.34
N GLN A 644 -18.76 -9.81 0.21
CA GLN A 644 -20.07 -9.34 0.65
C GLN A 644 -20.06 -7.82 0.53
N ASP A 645 -21.22 -7.25 0.28
CA ASP A 645 -21.42 -5.81 0.35
C ASP A 645 -22.48 -5.52 1.42
N PRO A 646 -22.06 -5.12 2.64
CA PRO A 646 -22.99 -4.75 3.69
C PRO A 646 -23.93 -3.60 3.31
N ARG A 647 -23.57 -2.76 2.33
CA ARG A 647 -24.35 -1.58 1.92
C ARG A 647 -25.20 -1.86 0.68
N ALA A 648 -24.78 -2.75 -0.21
CA ALA A 648 -25.56 -3.16 -1.38
C ALA A 648 -26.34 -4.45 -1.11
N GLY A 649 -27.64 -4.30 -0.80
CA GLY A 649 -28.56 -5.44 -0.62
C GLY A 649 -28.50 -6.12 0.74
N GLY A 650 -27.58 -5.73 1.63
CA GLY A 650 -27.51 -6.18 3.02
C GLY A 650 -27.24 -7.69 3.18
N HIS A 651 -26.68 -8.34 2.16
CA HIS A 651 -26.23 -9.73 2.24
C HIS A 651 -24.86 -9.76 2.90
N THR A 652 -24.79 -10.31 4.10
CA THR A 652 -23.54 -10.37 4.88
C THR A 652 -23.35 -11.77 5.45
N TYR A 653 -22.10 -12.18 5.59
CA TYR A 653 -21.65 -13.51 5.99
C TYR A 653 -21.12 -13.56 7.43
N GLY A 654 -20.87 -14.75 7.95
CA GLY A 654 -20.41 -14.96 9.32
C GLY A 654 -21.51 -15.35 10.29
N TYR A 655 -22.66 -15.80 9.79
CA TYR A 655 -23.80 -16.19 10.61
C TYR A 655 -23.82 -17.69 10.93
N GLY A 656 -22.65 -18.33 10.94
CA GLY A 656 -22.47 -19.67 11.49
C GLY A 656 -22.90 -19.74 12.97
N SER A 657 -23.28 -20.93 13.42
CA SER A 657 -23.84 -21.13 14.77
C SER A 657 -22.86 -20.69 15.86
N ALA A 658 -21.58 -21.05 15.71
CA ALA A 658 -20.52 -20.68 16.65
C ALA A 658 -20.31 -19.15 16.70
N ALA A 659 -20.16 -18.50 15.54
CA ALA A 659 -19.98 -17.05 15.47
C ALA A 659 -21.15 -16.28 16.12
N ARG A 660 -22.40 -16.66 15.83
CA ARG A 660 -23.59 -16.03 16.40
C ARG A 660 -23.63 -16.19 17.91
N GLN A 661 -23.40 -17.39 18.40
CA GLN A 661 -23.43 -17.69 19.84
C GLN A 661 -22.34 -16.92 20.59
N GLN A 662 -21.11 -16.91 20.08
CA GLN A 662 -19.99 -16.19 20.71
C GLN A 662 -20.23 -14.68 20.73
N PHE A 663 -20.69 -14.09 19.62
CA PHE A 663 -20.99 -12.66 19.59
C PHE A 663 -22.15 -12.29 20.51
N GLN A 664 -23.20 -13.11 20.56
CA GLN A 664 -24.32 -12.92 21.48
C GLN A 664 -23.89 -13.02 22.95
N GLN A 665 -22.97 -13.93 23.28
CA GLN A 665 -22.40 -14.02 24.63
C GLN A 665 -21.60 -12.77 25.00
N GLN A 666 -20.86 -12.19 24.06
CA GLN A 666 -20.03 -11.00 24.29
C GLN A 666 -20.84 -9.70 24.39
N THR A 667 -21.94 -9.60 23.64
CA THR A 667 -22.66 -8.32 23.45
C THR A 667 -24.10 -8.33 23.95
N GLY A 668 -24.66 -9.51 24.22
CA GLY A 668 -26.09 -9.71 24.51
C GLY A 668 -26.99 -9.69 23.28
N VAL A 669 -26.44 -9.50 22.07
CA VAL A 669 -27.21 -9.32 20.83
C VAL A 669 -26.88 -10.41 19.82
N ASP A 670 -27.91 -11.08 19.28
CA ASP A 670 -27.72 -11.97 18.14
C ASP A 670 -27.44 -11.13 16.88
N PRO A 671 -26.29 -11.33 16.19
CA PRO A 671 -25.89 -10.45 15.11
C PRO A 671 -26.86 -10.47 13.91
N VAL A 672 -27.73 -11.49 13.79
CA VAL A 672 -28.76 -11.55 12.72
C VAL A 672 -29.77 -10.40 12.83
N THR A 673 -29.90 -9.81 14.02
CA THR A 673 -30.79 -8.66 14.28
C THR A 673 -30.15 -7.31 13.93
N LEU A 674 -28.86 -7.30 13.60
CA LEU A 674 -28.13 -6.09 13.25
C LEU A 674 -28.34 -5.74 11.77
N SER A 675 -28.49 -4.44 11.52
CA SER A 675 -28.52 -3.88 10.18
C SER A 675 -27.30 -2.99 9.92
N PRO A 676 -26.53 -3.23 8.84
CA PRO A 676 -25.38 -2.39 8.46
C PRO A 676 -25.75 -0.96 8.08
N THR A 677 -27.02 -0.70 7.77
CA THR A 677 -27.52 0.61 7.33
C THR A 677 -28.30 1.36 8.41
N ASN A 678 -28.54 0.74 9.57
CA ASN A 678 -29.24 1.38 10.69
C ASN A 678 -28.25 2.22 11.53
N PRO A 679 -28.37 3.56 11.55
CA PRO A 679 -27.45 4.42 12.30
C PRO A 679 -27.44 4.11 13.81
N ALA A 680 -28.58 3.71 14.38
CA ALA A 680 -28.67 3.38 15.80
C ALA A 680 -27.92 2.08 16.18
N GLN A 681 -27.63 1.21 15.20
CA GLN A 681 -26.90 -0.03 15.41
C GLN A 681 -25.46 0.04 14.88
N GLN A 682 -24.99 1.19 14.40
CA GLN A 682 -23.70 1.32 13.75
C GLN A 682 -22.53 0.86 14.63
N GLN A 683 -22.58 1.15 15.93
CA GLN A 683 -21.54 0.71 16.87
C GLN A 683 -21.52 -0.81 17.04
N LEU A 684 -22.69 -1.44 17.22
CA LEU A 684 -22.80 -2.91 17.29
C LEU A 684 -22.39 -3.57 15.96
N TRP A 685 -22.69 -2.93 14.82
CA TRP A 685 -22.25 -3.40 13.51
C TRP A 685 -20.72 -3.33 13.35
N GLN A 686 -20.09 -2.27 13.85
CA GLN A 686 -18.63 -2.15 13.88
C GLN A 686 -18.02 -3.23 14.79
N GLN A 687 -18.62 -3.49 15.96
CA GLN A 687 -18.20 -4.60 16.82
C GLN A 687 -18.35 -5.96 16.13
N TRP A 688 -19.42 -6.18 15.37
CA TRP A 688 -19.60 -7.40 14.58
C TRP A 688 -18.54 -7.56 13.49
N THR A 689 -18.20 -6.47 12.82
CA THR A 689 -17.12 -6.44 11.82
C THR A 689 -15.77 -6.71 12.47
N ALA A 690 -15.49 -6.10 13.63
CA ALA A 690 -14.28 -6.32 14.39
C ALA A 690 -14.17 -7.77 14.89
N PHE A 691 -15.25 -8.34 15.42
CA PHE A 691 -15.32 -9.73 15.86
C PHE A 691 -14.93 -10.69 14.73
N ARG A 692 -15.55 -10.56 13.55
CA ARG A 692 -15.23 -11.40 12.39
C ARG A 692 -13.79 -11.21 11.90
N THR A 693 -13.29 -9.97 11.91
CA THR A 693 -11.88 -9.66 11.59
C THR A 693 -10.92 -10.32 12.57
N GLU A 694 -11.27 -10.37 13.85
CA GLU A 694 -10.48 -11.04 14.89
C GLU A 694 -10.44 -12.55 14.68
N GLN A 695 -11.53 -13.18 14.23
CA GLN A 695 -11.53 -14.63 13.96
C GLN A 695 -10.48 -15.00 12.90
N ILE A 696 -10.37 -14.20 11.83
CA ILE A 696 -9.34 -14.40 10.81
C ILE A 696 -7.95 -14.09 11.40
N SER A 697 -7.77 -12.94 12.02
CA SER A 697 -6.45 -12.48 12.47
C SER A 697 -5.85 -13.37 13.55
N SER A 698 -6.65 -13.77 14.54
CA SER A 698 -6.21 -14.73 15.57
C SER A 698 -5.91 -16.11 14.99
N PHE A 699 -6.58 -16.54 13.92
CA PHE A 699 -6.27 -17.82 13.27
C PHE A 699 -4.93 -17.78 12.54
N VAL A 700 -4.59 -16.66 11.90
CA VAL A 700 -3.26 -16.47 11.28
C VAL A 700 -2.17 -16.52 12.35
N ALA A 701 -2.34 -15.78 13.46
CA ALA A 701 -1.40 -15.80 14.57
C ALA A 701 -1.24 -17.20 15.20
N GLU A 702 -2.36 -17.91 15.45
CA GLU A 702 -2.34 -19.28 15.97
C GLU A 702 -1.63 -20.26 15.01
N THR A 703 -1.90 -20.14 13.71
CA THR A 703 -1.24 -20.95 12.67
C THR A 703 0.26 -20.70 12.67
N SER A 704 0.68 -19.43 12.66
CA SER A 704 2.09 -19.02 12.72
C SER A 704 2.80 -19.63 13.93
N GLN A 705 2.25 -19.38 15.13
CA GLN A 705 2.82 -19.86 16.37
C GLN A 705 2.96 -21.39 16.41
N GLN A 706 1.93 -22.13 16.00
CA GLN A 706 1.95 -23.60 16.08
C GLN A 706 2.87 -24.22 15.02
N LEU A 707 2.89 -23.69 13.81
CA LEU A 707 3.73 -24.26 12.75
C LEU A 707 5.21 -23.95 12.97
N HIS A 708 5.56 -22.76 13.49
CA HIS A 708 6.94 -22.45 13.86
C HIS A 708 7.45 -23.23 15.07
N GLN A 709 6.57 -23.79 15.90
CA GLN A 709 6.97 -24.77 16.93
C GLN A 709 7.41 -26.11 16.34
N ILE A 710 6.87 -26.46 15.16
CA ILE A 710 7.21 -27.71 14.46
C ILE A 710 8.44 -27.50 13.58
N ASN A 711 8.42 -26.43 12.77
CA ASN A 711 9.52 -26.05 11.90
C ASN A 711 9.78 -24.53 12.04
N PRO A 712 10.77 -24.12 12.84
CA PRO A 712 11.12 -22.71 13.03
C PRO A 712 11.57 -21.99 11.77
N ASP A 713 12.05 -22.72 10.76
CA ASP A 713 12.48 -22.18 9.48
C ASP A 713 11.35 -22.19 8.43
N LEU A 714 10.14 -22.65 8.78
CA LEU A 714 9.00 -22.63 7.85
C LEU A 714 8.64 -21.19 7.46
N VAL A 715 8.48 -20.95 6.17
CA VAL A 715 8.00 -19.64 5.68
C VAL A 715 6.47 -19.66 5.64
N LEU A 716 5.83 -18.72 6.34
CA LEU A 716 4.39 -18.54 6.30
C LEU A 716 4.02 -17.34 5.42
N SER A 717 3.26 -17.58 4.36
CA SER A 717 2.81 -16.53 3.45
C SER A 717 1.28 -16.52 3.29
N THR A 718 0.74 -15.41 2.81
CA THR A 718 -0.71 -15.28 2.57
C THR A 718 -1.01 -14.74 1.17
N ALA A 719 -1.96 -15.34 0.47
CA ALA A 719 -2.55 -14.77 -0.73
C ALA A 719 -3.71 -13.83 -0.36
N VAL A 720 -3.54 -12.52 -0.57
CA VAL A 720 -4.50 -11.50 -0.10
C VAL A 720 -4.81 -10.46 -1.17
N PHE A 721 -5.97 -9.81 -1.08
CA PHE A 721 -6.32 -8.77 -2.04
C PHE A 721 -5.59 -7.46 -1.77
N ALA A 722 -5.13 -6.79 -2.83
CA ALA A 722 -4.51 -5.47 -2.82
C ALA A 722 -5.51 -4.30 -2.67
N LEU A 723 -6.75 -4.58 -2.26
CA LEU A 723 -7.80 -3.59 -2.07
C LEU A 723 -7.49 -2.66 -0.88
N PRO A 724 -8.05 -1.43 -0.80
CA PRO A 724 -7.89 -0.57 0.38
C PRO A 724 -8.39 -1.20 1.68
N GLU A 725 -7.74 -0.87 2.80
CA GLU A 725 -7.99 -1.47 4.13
C GLU A 725 -9.46 -1.49 4.50
N ARG A 726 -10.11 -0.33 4.47
CA ARG A 726 -11.53 -0.21 4.78
C ARG A 726 -12.40 -1.18 3.96
N ARG A 727 -12.11 -1.36 2.66
CA ARG A 727 -12.88 -2.30 1.83
C ARG A 727 -12.65 -3.73 2.32
N ARG A 728 -11.40 -4.14 2.52
CA ARG A 728 -11.11 -5.50 2.97
C ARG A 728 -11.72 -5.80 4.33
N LEU A 729 -11.60 -4.91 5.31
CA LEU A 729 -12.18 -5.10 6.64
C LEU A 729 -13.71 -5.24 6.62
N ASN A 730 -14.40 -4.48 5.76
CA ASN A 730 -15.87 -4.51 5.70
C ASN A 730 -16.43 -5.59 4.77
N GLU A 731 -15.73 -5.92 3.69
CA GLU A 731 -16.24 -6.78 2.62
C GLU A 731 -15.72 -8.23 2.71
N ILE A 732 -14.55 -8.47 3.34
CA ILE A 732 -13.95 -9.82 3.41
C ILE A 732 -13.21 -10.11 4.73
N GLN A 733 -13.10 -9.13 5.64
CA GLN A 733 -12.44 -9.22 6.95
C GLN A 733 -10.96 -9.64 6.90
N GLN A 734 -10.22 -9.19 5.87
CA GLN A 734 -8.75 -9.34 5.82
C GLN A 734 -8.04 -8.12 6.39
N ASN A 735 -7.32 -8.30 7.49
CA ASN A 735 -6.46 -7.29 8.11
C ASN A 735 -4.99 -7.72 8.04
N TRP A 736 -4.48 -7.86 6.83
CA TRP A 736 -3.13 -8.38 6.62
C TRP A 736 -2.03 -7.40 7.05
N GLU A 737 -2.32 -6.11 7.17
CA GLU A 737 -1.41 -5.13 7.77
C GLU A 737 -1.11 -5.49 9.22
N ARG A 738 -2.14 -5.88 9.99
CA ARG A 738 -1.96 -6.36 11.35
C ARG A 738 -1.08 -7.62 11.38
N TRP A 739 -1.35 -8.60 10.52
CA TRP A 739 -0.59 -9.86 10.50
C TRP A 739 0.91 -9.60 10.21
N ALA A 740 1.18 -8.70 9.26
CA ALA A 740 2.53 -8.29 8.91
C ALA A 740 3.22 -7.50 10.05
N GLN A 741 2.52 -6.54 10.66
CA GLN A 741 3.03 -5.76 11.81
C GLN A 741 3.33 -6.61 13.05
N GLN A 742 2.53 -7.66 13.27
CA GLN A 742 2.69 -8.59 14.39
C GLN A 742 3.77 -9.66 14.11
N GLY A 743 4.26 -9.74 12.88
CA GLY A 743 5.23 -10.76 12.48
C GLY A 743 4.62 -12.16 12.40
N ASP A 744 3.29 -12.27 12.26
CA ASP A 744 2.58 -13.54 12.12
C ASP A 744 2.85 -14.18 10.76
N VAL A 745 3.26 -13.40 9.77
CA VAL A 745 3.55 -13.86 8.40
C VAL A 745 4.86 -13.27 7.91
N ASP A 746 5.58 -14.06 7.11
CA ASP A 746 6.85 -13.68 6.49
C ASP A 746 6.63 -12.91 5.19
N MET A 747 5.58 -13.28 4.45
CA MET A 747 5.28 -12.68 3.16
C MET A 747 3.79 -12.40 2.94
N ILE A 748 3.51 -11.20 2.47
CA ILE A 748 2.22 -10.79 1.94
C ILE A 748 2.28 -10.90 0.41
N VAL A 749 1.55 -11.87 -0.14
CA VAL A 749 1.47 -12.07 -1.59
C VAL A 749 0.17 -11.45 -2.11
N LEU A 750 0.29 -10.32 -2.78
CA LEU A 750 -0.86 -9.52 -3.22
C LEU A 750 -1.45 -10.10 -4.51
N MET A 751 -2.75 -10.36 -4.53
CA MET A 751 -3.52 -10.61 -5.76
C MET A 751 -3.77 -9.29 -6.50
N SER A 752 -2.70 -8.67 -7.00
CA SER A 752 -2.70 -7.38 -7.72
C SER A 752 -3.00 -7.57 -9.21
N TYR A 753 -4.01 -8.37 -9.53
CA TYR A 753 -4.33 -8.73 -10.90
C TYR A 753 -4.85 -7.52 -11.68
N ALA A 754 -4.09 -7.11 -12.69
CA ALA A 754 -4.32 -5.90 -13.47
C ALA A 754 -4.07 -6.17 -14.95
N GLY A 755 -4.92 -5.59 -15.82
CA GLY A 755 -4.80 -5.72 -17.27
C GLY A 755 -3.68 -4.89 -17.92
N ASP A 756 -3.12 -3.95 -17.18
CA ASP A 756 -2.05 -3.04 -17.63
C ASP A 756 -1.16 -2.63 -16.45
N THR A 757 0.01 -2.05 -16.75
CA THR A 757 1.04 -1.72 -15.76
C THR A 757 0.64 -0.55 -14.84
N ASN A 758 -0.11 0.44 -15.33
CA ASN A 758 -0.57 1.55 -14.49
C ASN A 758 -1.59 1.05 -13.45
N SER A 759 -2.49 0.15 -13.87
CA SER A 759 -3.43 -0.51 -12.98
C SER A 759 -2.72 -1.35 -11.92
N LEU A 760 -1.67 -2.10 -12.30
CA LEU A 760 -0.84 -2.84 -11.36
C LEU A 760 -0.23 -1.90 -10.32
N GLN A 761 0.45 -0.84 -10.75
CA GLN A 761 1.10 0.13 -9.87
C GLN A 761 0.09 0.84 -8.95
N ARG A 762 -1.12 1.14 -9.40
CA ARG A 762 -2.18 1.68 -8.53
C ARG A 762 -2.59 0.70 -7.41
N LEU A 763 -2.58 -0.60 -7.69
CA LEU A 763 -2.89 -1.62 -6.70
C LEU A 763 -1.72 -1.86 -5.73
N THR A 764 -0.48 -1.70 -6.17
CA THR A 764 0.71 -2.12 -5.40
C THR A 764 1.41 -0.98 -4.68
N ASN A 765 1.54 0.21 -5.30
CA ASN A 765 2.30 1.33 -4.75
C ASN A 765 1.91 1.73 -3.32
N PRO A 766 0.62 1.75 -2.91
CA PRO A 766 0.24 2.07 -1.53
C PRO A 766 0.86 1.14 -0.47
N TRP A 767 1.20 -0.08 -0.87
CA TRP A 767 1.72 -1.13 0.03
C TRP A 767 3.24 -1.29 -0.08
N LEU A 768 3.83 -0.74 -1.13
CA LEU A 768 5.27 -0.76 -1.36
C LEU A 768 5.94 0.50 -0.81
N ALA A 769 5.21 1.60 -0.63
CA ALA A 769 5.71 2.84 -0.06
C ALA A 769 6.30 2.67 1.37
N ASP A 770 7.28 3.50 1.72
CA ASP A 770 7.99 3.43 3.00
C ASP A 770 7.09 3.67 4.21
N ASP A 771 5.96 4.35 4.03
CA ASP A 771 4.98 4.67 5.08
C ASP A 771 3.84 3.66 5.23
N ALA A 772 3.85 2.57 4.46
CA ALA A 772 2.81 1.53 4.51
C ALA A 772 2.72 0.80 5.86
N ASN A 773 3.75 0.92 6.72
CA ASN A 773 3.81 0.38 8.08
C ASN A 773 3.42 -1.12 8.17
N LEU A 774 4.08 -1.97 7.40
CA LEU A 774 3.80 -3.42 7.34
C LEU A 774 4.75 -4.27 8.21
N GLY A 775 5.46 -3.65 9.15
CA GLY A 775 6.52 -4.34 9.88
C GLY A 775 7.63 -4.81 8.93
N SER A 776 8.16 -6.01 9.18
CA SER A 776 9.29 -6.58 8.44
C SER A 776 8.87 -7.52 7.30
N ALA A 777 7.59 -7.87 7.19
CA ALA A 777 7.12 -8.84 6.20
C ALA A 777 7.42 -8.37 4.78
N LEU A 778 7.87 -9.28 3.92
CA LEU A 778 8.13 -8.98 2.52
C LEU A 778 6.79 -8.91 1.75
N VAL A 779 6.69 -7.98 0.82
CA VAL A 779 5.50 -7.83 -0.04
C VAL A 779 5.85 -8.30 -1.45
N LEU A 780 5.06 -9.24 -1.98
CA LEU A 780 5.21 -9.83 -3.30
C LEU A 780 3.94 -9.57 -4.13
N PRO A 781 3.96 -8.63 -5.07
CA PRO A 781 2.86 -8.43 -5.98
C PRO A 781 2.66 -9.59 -6.96
N GLY A 782 1.40 -9.97 -7.16
CA GLY A 782 0.96 -11.03 -8.04
C GLY A 782 0.51 -10.52 -9.41
N ILE A 783 1.02 -11.14 -10.47
CA ILE A 783 0.66 -10.87 -11.88
C ILE A 783 -0.18 -12.04 -12.39
N ARG A 784 -1.39 -11.76 -12.88
CA ARG A 784 -2.24 -12.80 -13.48
C ARG A 784 -1.95 -12.93 -14.98
N LEU A 785 -1.32 -14.01 -15.40
CA LEU A 785 -0.94 -14.30 -16.78
C LEU A 785 -2.15 -14.48 -17.72
N LEU A 786 -3.27 -14.99 -17.21
CA LEU A 786 -4.48 -15.19 -18.00
C LEU A 786 -4.95 -13.88 -18.66
N ASN A 787 -5.07 -13.89 -19.99
CA ASN A 787 -5.47 -12.76 -20.84
C ASN A 787 -4.50 -11.55 -20.82
N LEU A 788 -3.24 -11.73 -20.41
CA LEU A 788 -2.19 -10.74 -20.61
C LEU A 788 -1.35 -11.07 -21.83
N SER A 789 -0.88 -10.02 -22.52
CA SER A 789 0.14 -10.18 -23.55
C SER A 789 1.53 -10.30 -22.94
N ASP A 790 2.46 -10.99 -23.60
CA ASP A 790 3.86 -11.11 -23.16
C ASP A 790 4.48 -9.74 -22.86
N ASN A 791 4.27 -8.75 -23.75
CA ASN A 791 4.76 -7.39 -23.55
C ASN A 791 4.24 -6.76 -22.26
N THR A 792 2.96 -6.98 -21.92
CA THR A 792 2.37 -6.50 -20.67
C THR A 792 2.97 -7.21 -19.47
N VAL A 793 3.19 -8.53 -19.54
CA VAL A 793 3.81 -9.29 -18.45
C VAL A 793 5.23 -8.81 -18.19
N ILE A 794 6.03 -8.64 -19.24
CA ILE A 794 7.40 -8.11 -19.16
C ILE A 794 7.42 -6.72 -18.54
N ASP A 795 6.54 -5.84 -19.01
CA ASP A 795 6.45 -4.45 -18.52
C ASP A 795 6.05 -4.41 -17.04
N GLN A 796 5.10 -5.25 -16.63
CA GLN A 796 4.69 -5.41 -15.23
C GLN A 796 5.83 -5.98 -14.35
N VAL A 797 6.55 -6.99 -14.82
CA VAL A 797 7.71 -7.54 -14.10
C VAL A 797 8.80 -6.47 -13.93
N GLN A 798 9.12 -5.71 -14.97
CA GLN A 798 10.10 -4.62 -14.86
C GLN A 798 9.61 -3.52 -13.91
N ALA A 799 8.32 -3.15 -13.95
CA ALA A 799 7.75 -2.18 -13.03
C ALA A 799 7.91 -2.60 -11.56
N LEU A 800 7.77 -3.90 -11.27
CA LEU A 800 7.99 -4.43 -9.93
C LEU A 800 9.47 -4.46 -9.54
N ARG A 801 10.39 -4.70 -10.48
CA ARG A 801 11.85 -4.61 -10.25
C ARG A 801 12.33 -3.19 -9.94
N ASP A 802 11.66 -2.20 -10.52
CA ASP A 802 11.91 -0.78 -10.29
C ASP A 802 11.21 -0.24 -9.02
N SER A 803 10.38 -1.07 -8.38
CA SER A 803 9.66 -0.76 -7.14
C SER A 803 10.36 -1.34 -5.90
N SER A 804 9.87 -1.01 -4.70
CA SER A 804 10.40 -1.48 -3.42
C SER A 804 9.88 -2.87 -3.00
N SER A 805 9.76 -3.78 -3.98
CA SER A 805 9.23 -5.14 -3.83
C SER A 805 10.32 -6.17 -3.52
N GLY A 806 9.98 -7.18 -2.71
CA GLY A 806 10.84 -8.35 -2.47
C GLY A 806 10.95 -9.32 -3.65
N GLY A 807 10.07 -9.15 -4.65
CA GLY A 807 9.99 -10.00 -5.84
C GLY A 807 8.62 -9.91 -6.50
N PHE A 808 8.17 -11.00 -7.12
CA PHE A 808 6.85 -11.10 -7.72
C PHE A 808 6.34 -12.53 -7.72
N ALA A 809 5.04 -12.70 -7.91
CA ALA A 809 4.40 -14.00 -8.05
C ALA A 809 3.54 -14.06 -9.33
N LEU A 810 3.60 -15.16 -10.08
CA LEU A 810 2.85 -15.34 -11.33
C LEU A 810 1.64 -16.26 -11.12
N PHE A 811 0.45 -15.84 -11.54
CA PHE A 811 -0.78 -16.62 -11.47
C PHE A 811 -1.34 -16.88 -12.88
N ALA A 812 -1.34 -18.10 -13.41
CA ALA A 812 -0.79 -19.33 -12.84
C ALA A 812 0.04 -20.08 -13.88
N ALA A 813 0.72 -21.14 -13.44
CA ALA A 813 1.60 -21.97 -14.26
C ALA A 813 0.93 -22.50 -15.54
N GLU A 814 -0.40 -22.68 -15.56
CA GLU A 814 -1.13 -23.08 -16.76
C GLU A 814 -1.11 -22.07 -17.90
N ASN A 815 -0.84 -20.80 -17.61
CA ASN A 815 -0.78 -19.71 -18.58
C ASN A 815 0.65 -19.27 -18.88
N LEU A 816 1.67 -19.96 -18.34
CA LEU A 816 3.06 -19.77 -18.76
C LEU A 816 3.27 -20.58 -20.05
N ASP A 817 3.07 -19.93 -21.19
CA ASP A 817 3.27 -20.55 -22.50
C ASP A 817 4.75 -20.66 -22.90
N GLY A 818 5.02 -21.30 -24.04
CA GLY A 818 6.39 -21.54 -24.49
C GLY A 818 7.15 -20.27 -24.87
N GLN A 819 6.47 -19.22 -25.34
CA GLN A 819 7.12 -17.97 -25.74
C GLN A 819 7.54 -17.19 -24.49
N LEU A 820 6.63 -16.99 -23.55
CA LEU A 820 6.94 -16.33 -22.30
C LEU A 820 7.98 -17.11 -21.47
N GLN A 821 7.94 -18.44 -21.50
CA GLN A 821 8.98 -19.28 -20.89
C GLN A 821 10.36 -19.01 -21.49
N GLN A 822 10.48 -18.92 -22.82
CA GLN A 822 11.75 -18.62 -23.49
C GLN A 822 12.26 -17.22 -23.15
N ILE A 823 11.36 -16.23 -23.09
CA ILE A 823 11.71 -14.86 -22.68
C ILE A 823 12.24 -14.88 -21.24
N PHE A 824 11.54 -15.53 -20.32
CA PHE A 824 12.01 -15.67 -18.94
C PHE A 824 13.34 -16.42 -18.85
N GLN A 825 13.57 -17.46 -19.63
CA GLN A 825 14.87 -18.12 -19.67
C GLN A 825 16.02 -17.18 -20.05
N GLN A 826 15.76 -16.15 -20.87
CA GLN A 826 16.76 -15.16 -21.29
C GLN A 826 16.93 -14.04 -20.26
N ILE A 827 15.82 -13.49 -19.74
CA ILE A 827 15.85 -12.33 -18.84
C ILE A 827 16.07 -12.70 -17.37
N GLN A 828 15.87 -13.96 -17.01
CA GLN A 828 16.15 -14.48 -15.68
C GLN A 828 17.57 -15.04 -15.66
N GLY A 829 18.41 -14.51 -14.77
CA GLY A 829 19.81 -14.92 -14.61
C GLY A 829 19.98 -16.30 -13.95
N SER A 830 21.17 -16.56 -13.43
CA SER A 830 21.54 -17.82 -12.79
C SER A 830 20.58 -18.24 -11.65
N SER A 831 20.41 -19.55 -11.48
CA SER A 831 19.66 -20.15 -10.36
C SER A 831 20.38 -20.05 -9.00
N ALA A 832 21.58 -19.46 -8.96
CA ALA A 832 22.41 -19.36 -7.76
C ALA A 832 22.19 -18.07 -6.93
N ASP A 833 21.27 -17.20 -7.35
CA ASP A 833 20.98 -15.96 -6.62
C ASP A 833 20.34 -16.26 -5.25
N PRO A 834 20.72 -15.55 -4.16
CA PRO A 834 20.13 -15.74 -2.84
C PRO A 834 18.64 -15.40 -2.83
N ILE A 835 17.83 -16.25 -2.19
CA ILE A 835 16.38 -16.04 -2.09
C ILE A 835 16.09 -15.04 -0.96
N PRO A 836 15.40 -13.91 -1.22
CA PRO A 836 15.26 -12.81 -0.27
C PRO A 836 14.78 -13.17 1.14
N TYR A 837 13.85 -14.10 1.27
CA TYR A 837 13.31 -14.49 2.58
C TYR A 837 14.14 -15.57 3.29
N ARG A 838 15.13 -16.18 2.61
CA ARG A 838 16.10 -17.13 3.20
C ARG A 838 17.40 -16.46 3.57
N ASP A 839 17.93 -15.66 2.65
CA ASP A 839 19.23 -15.05 2.76
C ASP A 839 19.15 -13.51 2.72
N PRO A 840 18.32 -12.86 3.55
CA PRO A 840 18.01 -11.43 3.41
C PRO A 840 19.24 -10.53 3.43
N PHE A 841 20.23 -10.83 4.26
CA PHE A 841 21.48 -10.06 4.32
C PHE A 841 22.36 -10.25 3.09
N ALA A 842 22.44 -11.47 2.54
CA ALA A 842 23.18 -11.73 1.30
C ALA A 842 22.47 -11.11 0.09
N THR A 843 21.15 -11.18 0.03
CA THR A 843 20.32 -10.49 -0.97
C THR A 843 20.52 -8.97 -0.88
N ALA A 844 20.54 -8.40 0.33
CA ALA A 844 20.78 -6.97 0.55
C ALA A 844 22.15 -6.52 0.02
N ALA A 845 23.21 -7.27 0.34
CA ALA A 845 24.56 -7.01 -0.16
C ALA A 845 24.64 -7.13 -1.69
N SER A 846 24.09 -8.20 -2.26
CA SER A 846 24.11 -8.43 -3.71
C SER A 846 23.32 -7.38 -4.50
N ARG A 847 22.16 -6.94 -3.99
CA ARG A 847 21.39 -5.84 -4.59
C ARG A 847 22.15 -4.51 -4.52
N TYR A 848 22.85 -4.22 -3.43
CA TYR A 848 23.68 -3.03 -3.33
C TYR A 848 24.86 -3.07 -4.30
N ASP A 849 25.51 -4.22 -4.45
CA ASP A 849 26.59 -4.42 -5.43
C ASP A 849 26.09 -4.18 -6.87
N LEU A 850 24.89 -4.63 -7.23
CA LEU A 850 24.29 -4.34 -8.54
C LEU A 850 24.00 -2.84 -8.73
N LEU A 851 23.57 -2.16 -7.68
CA LEU A 851 23.30 -0.72 -7.72
C LEU A 851 24.59 0.09 -7.92
N THR A 852 25.67 -0.27 -7.23
CA THR A 852 26.98 0.37 -7.39
C THR A 852 27.59 0.13 -8.77
N GLN A 853 27.38 -1.06 -9.37
CA GLN A 853 27.78 -1.34 -10.76
C GLN A 853 27.06 -0.43 -11.76
N GLN A 854 25.74 -0.22 -11.59
CA GLN A 854 24.97 0.69 -12.44
C GLN A 854 25.50 2.13 -12.33
N TRP A 855 25.75 2.64 -11.12
CA TRP A 855 26.31 3.97 -10.93
C TRP A 855 27.71 4.10 -11.54
N SER A 856 28.57 3.09 -11.35
CA SER A 856 29.92 3.06 -11.96
C SER A 856 29.85 3.18 -13.47
N TRP A 857 29.02 2.34 -14.08
CA TRP A 857 28.84 2.31 -15.52
C TRP A 857 28.34 3.66 -16.04
N LEU A 858 27.36 4.29 -15.38
CA LEU A 858 26.86 5.61 -15.78
C LEU A 858 27.91 6.72 -15.64
N ILE A 859 28.77 6.66 -14.62
CA ILE A 859 29.89 7.60 -14.46
C ILE A 859 30.88 7.45 -15.62
N GLU A 860 31.24 6.22 -15.98
CA GLU A 860 32.14 5.93 -17.10
C GLU A 860 31.58 6.43 -18.45
N GLN A 861 30.26 6.34 -18.64
CA GLN A 861 29.59 6.88 -19.83
C GLN A 861 29.43 8.41 -19.79
N GLY A 862 29.72 9.08 -18.66
CA GLY A 862 29.50 10.51 -18.48
C GLY A 862 28.03 10.90 -18.28
N GLU A 863 27.17 9.92 -17.98
CA GLU A 863 25.71 10.01 -17.82
C GLU A 863 25.27 10.17 -16.36
N LEU A 864 26.22 10.05 -15.42
CA LEU A 864 26.08 10.42 -14.01
C LEU A 864 27.22 11.36 -13.64
N LYS A 865 26.90 12.64 -13.40
CA LYS A 865 27.87 13.68 -13.01
C LYS A 865 27.64 14.12 -11.57
N LEU A 866 28.58 13.78 -10.69
CA LEU A 866 28.55 14.26 -9.32
C LEU A 866 29.25 15.62 -9.23
N ARG A 867 28.81 16.47 -8.30
CA ARG A 867 29.51 17.72 -7.98
C ARG A 867 30.87 17.39 -7.37
N ASP A 868 31.93 18.06 -7.81
CA ASP A 868 33.31 17.81 -7.31
C ASP A 868 33.40 17.85 -5.78
N SER A 869 32.67 18.78 -5.14
CA SER A 869 32.63 18.92 -3.68
C SER A 869 31.92 17.78 -2.94
N GLN A 870 31.15 16.95 -3.65
CA GLN A 870 30.36 15.84 -3.09
C GLN A 870 30.88 14.47 -3.53
N ALA A 871 31.69 14.39 -4.59
CA ALA A 871 32.15 13.14 -5.18
C ALA A 871 32.94 12.27 -4.17
N GLU A 872 33.89 12.85 -3.43
CA GLU A 872 34.69 12.13 -2.43
C GLU A 872 33.81 11.59 -1.27
N THR A 873 32.87 12.40 -0.80
CA THR A 873 31.95 12.01 0.28
C THR A 873 31.02 10.89 -0.17
N TRP A 874 30.47 10.99 -1.38
CA TRP A 874 29.64 9.96 -1.98
C TRP A 874 30.40 8.64 -2.14
N GLN A 875 31.61 8.70 -2.72
CA GLN A 875 32.44 7.53 -2.93
C GLN A 875 32.79 6.82 -1.61
N THR A 876 33.19 7.58 -0.59
CA THR A 876 33.51 7.04 0.73
C THR A 876 32.30 6.34 1.34
N LYS A 877 31.13 7.00 1.36
CA LYS A 877 29.90 6.42 1.94
C LYS A 877 29.40 5.21 1.17
N THR A 878 29.57 5.20 -0.16
CA THR A 878 29.24 4.04 -0.99
C THR A 878 30.09 2.82 -0.59
N ALA A 879 31.41 3.01 -0.48
CA ALA A 879 32.33 1.92 -0.11
C ALA A 879 32.12 1.43 1.35
N GLU A 880 31.88 2.34 2.29
CA GLU A 880 31.59 1.99 3.69
C GLU A 880 30.32 1.15 3.81
N LEU A 881 29.24 1.55 3.12
CA LEU A 881 27.98 0.80 3.12
C LEU A 881 28.13 -0.57 2.45
N GLU A 882 28.82 -0.64 1.31
CA GLU A 882 29.12 -1.91 0.62
C GLU A 882 29.82 -2.90 1.57
N GLN A 883 30.89 -2.45 2.23
CA GLN A 883 31.65 -3.29 3.15
C GLN A 883 30.83 -3.71 4.36
N ALA A 884 30.00 -2.82 4.91
CA ALA A 884 29.15 -3.14 6.05
C ALA A 884 28.08 -4.19 5.69
N LEU A 885 27.45 -4.09 4.51
CA LEU A 885 26.49 -5.08 4.03
C LEU A 885 27.15 -6.44 3.78
N LYS A 886 28.34 -6.47 3.18
CA LYS A 886 29.12 -7.71 2.97
C LYS A 886 29.50 -8.37 4.30
N THR A 887 30.00 -7.58 5.24
CA THR A 887 30.36 -8.06 6.58
C THR A 887 29.15 -8.62 7.32
N LEU A 888 27.98 -7.97 7.20
CA LEU A 888 26.73 -8.45 7.77
C LEU A 888 26.27 -9.77 7.12
N ALA A 889 26.38 -9.89 5.80
CA ALA A 889 26.04 -11.11 5.07
C ALA A 889 26.94 -12.29 5.45
N GLU A 890 28.25 -12.07 5.58
CA GLU A 890 29.24 -13.11 5.95
C GLU A 890 29.20 -13.49 7.43
N SER A 891 28.84 -12.54 8.31
CA SER A 891 28.83 -12.74 9.76
C SER A 891 27.66 -12.00 10.42
N PRO A 892 26.43 -12.56 10.37
CA PRO A 892 25.25 -11.95 10.96
C PRO A 892 25.40 -11.72 12.48
N SER A 893 25.21 -10.48 12.93
CA SER A 893 25.15 -10.14 14.35
C SER A 893 24.40 -8.82 14.56
N GLU A 894 23.86 -8.59 15.75
CA GLU A 894 23.22 -7.30 16.07
C GLU A 894 24.16 -6.10 15.85
N ALA A 895 25.46 -6.28 16.12
CA ALA A 895 26.45 -5.21 15.95
C ALA A 895 26.64 -4.86 14.46
N ASN A 896 26.81 -5.87 13.62
CA ASN A 896 26.97 -5.68 12.17
C ASN A 896 25.67 -5.14 11.55
N LEU A 897 24.50 -5.60 12.02
CA LEU A 897 23.21 -5.09 11.58
C LEU A 897 23.05 -3.61 11.93
N ARG A 898 23.29 -3.24 13.20
CA ARG A 898 23.25 -1.83 13.63
C ARG A 898 24.19 -0.95 12.78
N GLN A 899 25.39 -1.44 12.46
CA GLN A 899 26.34 -0.72 11.62
C GLN A 899 25.81 -0.54 10.19
N ALA A 900 25.37 -1.61 9.54
CA ALA A 900 24.85 -1.57 8.17
C ALA A 900 23.61 -0.67 8.07
N THR A 901 22.64 -0.81 8.98
CA THR A 901 21.43 0.03 9.03
C THR A 901 21.76 1.50 9.28
N THR A 902 22.73 1.81 10.14
CA THR A 902 23.16 3.19 10.39
C THR A 902 23.77 3.83 9.15
N LEU A 903 24.65 3.09 8.45
CA LEU A 903 25.27 3.56 7.22
C LEU A 903 24.24 3.72 6.09
N LEU A 904 23.30 2.78 5.95
CA LEU A 904 22.23 2.84 4.95
C LEU A 904 21.34 4.07 5.17
N LYS A 905 20.88 4.32 6.39
CA LYS A 905 20.06 5.50 6.72
C LYS A 905 20.83 6.80 6.49
N SER A 906 22.12 6.84 6.84
CA SER A 906 22.98 7.98 6.54
C SER A 906 23.10 8.22 5.03
N PHE A 907 23.26 7.15 4.25
CA PHE A 907 23.36 7.19 2.80
C PHE A 907 22.06 7.69 2.16
N GLN A 908 20.92 7.09 2.50
CA GLN A 908 19.59 7.48 2.01
C GLN A 908 19.27 8.95 2.31
N GLY A 909 19.62 9.44 3.50
CA GLY A 909 19.39 10.84 3.90
C GLY A 909 20.16 11.86 3.06
N GLN A 910 21.29 11.48 2.47
CA GLN A 910 22.11 12.34 1.60
C GLN A 910 21.90 12.05 0.11
N PHE A 911 21.34 10.89 -0.23
CA PHE A 911 21.21 10.39 -1.60
C PHE A 911 20.64 11.41 -2.57
N LYS A 912 19.50 12.02 -2.21
CA LYS A 912 18.83 13.01 -3.06
C LYS A 912 19.73 14.21 -3.37
N SER A 913 20.52 14.68 -2.39
CA SER A 913 21.43 15.82 -2.58
C SER A 913 22.57 15.52 -3.56
N TRP A 914 22.98 14.26 -3.71
CA TRP A 914 23.98 13.84 -4.69
C TRP A 914 23.41 13.72 -6.10
N MET A 915 22.13 13.38 -6.20
CA MET A 915 21.45 13.07 -7.47
C MET A 915 20.69 14.26 -8.09
N GLU A 916 20.84 15.48 -7.57
CA GLU A 916 20.29 16.71 -8.19
C GLU A 916 20.98 17.00 -9.54
N MET A 917 20.49 16.38 -10.62
CA MET A 917 21.03 16.53 -11.98
C MET A 917 20.01 17.17 -12.95
N PRO A 918 20.46 18.02 -13.89
CA PRO A 918 19.62 18.57 -14.94
C PRO A 918 19.55 17.61 -16.14
N THR A 919 18.73 16.56 -16.08
CA THR A 919 18.42 15.72 -17.26
C THR A 919 16.92 15.44 -17.37
N LEU A 920 16.39 15.40 -18.60
CA LEU A 920 15.06 14.84 -18.89
C LEU A 920 15.07 13.36 -18.46
N ASN A 921 14.04 12.93 -17.71
CA ASN A 921 13.89 11.61 -17.03
C ASN A 921 14.70 11.36 -15.74
N ALA A 922 15.33 12.37 -15.13
CA ALA A 922 15.99 12.20 -13.83
C ALA A 922 15.05 11.60 -12.75
N ASP A 923 13.77 11.97 -12.77
CA ASP A 923 12.82 11.62 -11.70
C ASP A 923 12.46 10.13 -11.64
N TYR A 924 12.38 9.43 -12.78
CA TYR A 924 12.11 7.97 -12.77
C TYR A 924 13.34 7.21 -12.27
N ARG A 925 14.51 7.49 -12.85
CA ARG A 925 15.78 6.83 -12.51
C ARG A 925 16.13 7.00 -11.03
N ILE A 926 16.04 8.22 -10.51
CA ILE A 926 16.33 8.52 -9.09
C ILE A 926 15.35 7.77 -8.18
N ARG A 927 14.06 7.74 -8.54
CA ARG A 927 13.03 7.02 -7.78
C ARG A 927 13.28 5.52 -7.78
N THR A 928 13.68 4.93 -8.90
CA THR A 928 14.07 3.52 -8.98
C THR A 928 15.21 3.19 -8.01
N TRP A 929 16.27 4.01 -7.97
CA TRP A 929 17.37 3.82 -7.01
C TRP A 929 16.95 4.00 -5.55
N GLN A 930 16.06 4.97 -5.28
CA GLN A 930 15.48 5.13 -3.94
C GLN A 930 14.67 3.90 -3.53
N ASN A 931 13.84 3.36 -4.42
CA ASN A 931 13.07 2.14 -4.19
C ASN A 931 13.98 0.91 -3.95
N GLN A 932 15.09 0.81 -4.68
CA GLN A 932 16.08 -0.25 -4.48
C GLN A 932 16.78 -0.14 -3.12
N LEU A 933 17.16 1.07 -2.69
CA LEU A 933 17.70 1.32 -1.35
C LEU A 933 16.66 1.04 -0.25
N ALA A 934 15.40 1.40 -0.47
CA ALA A 934 14.30 1.07 0.45
C ALA A 934 14.10 -0.45 0.57
N THR A 935 14.26 -1.19 -0.54
CA THR A 935 14.20 -2.66 -0.51
C THR A 935 15.33 -3.25 0.34
N ILE A 936 16.54 -2.69 0.26
CA ILE A 936 17.67 -3.11 1.11
C ILE A 936 17.31 -2.89 2.59
N ASP A 937 16.71 -1.75 2.97
CA ASP A 937 16.28 -1.49 4.34
C ASP A 937 15.21 -2.49 4.83
N LYS A 938 14.26 -2.85 3.96
CA LYS A 938 13.26 -3.90 4.24
C LYS A 938 13.92 -5.27 4.45
N LEU A 939 14.91 -5.63 3.63
CA LEU A 939 15.66 -6.89 3.79
C LEU A 939 16.45 -6.92 5.11
N LEU A 940 17.07 -5.80 5.51
CA LEU A 940 17.74 -5.70 6.81
C LEU A 940 16.76 -5.88 7.97
N SER A 941 15.59 -5.26 7.87
CA SER A 941 14.53 -5.35 8.88
C SER A 941 13.93 -6.76 8.98
N TYR A 942 13.73 -7.43 7.84
CA TYR A 942 13.30 -8.82 7.79
C TYR A 942 14.36 -9.77 8.36
N GLY A 943 15.64 -9.58 8.00
CA GLY A 943 16.74 -10.39 8.51
C GLY A 943 16.94 -10.25 10.03
N ASP A 944 16.70 -9.07 10.61
CA ASP A 944 16.68 -8.87 12.07
C ASP A 944 15.67 -9.82 12.75
N GLN A 945 14.46 -9.87 12.19
CA GLN A 945 13.39 -10.70 12.72
C GLN A 945 13.66 -12.20 12.53
N VAL A 946 14.04 -12.63 11.33
CA VAL A 946 14.10 -14.07 11.04
C VAL A 946 15.46 -14.71 11.32
N VAL A 947 16.56 -14.03 10.98
CA VAL A 947 17.92 -14.59 11.15
C VAL A 947 18.44 -14.34 12.56
N LEU A 948 18.25 -13.13 13.11
CA LEU A 948 18.78 -12.81 14.44
C LEU A 948 17.78 -13.18 15.54
N THR A 949 16.50 -12.84 15.41
CA THR A 949 15.55 -13.03 16.53
C THR A 949 15.02 -14.47 16.59
N ARG A 950 14.48 -15.01 15.49
CA ARG A 950 13.83 -16.34 15.50
C ARG A 950 14.84 -17.49 15.57
N GLN A 951 15.91 -17.48 14.77
CA GLN A 951 16.89 -18.58 14.76
C GLN A 951 17.79 -18.65 16.01
N LEU A 952 18.11 -17.53 16.68
CA LEU A 952 18.81 -17.57 17.98
C LEU A 952 17.88 -17.99 19.13
N GLY A 953 16.59 -17.67 19.04
CA GLY A 953 15.56 -18.16 19.96
C GLY A 953 15.38 -19.69 19.90
N SER A 954 15.44 -20.29 18.70
CA SER A 954 15.35 -21.74 18.53
C SER A 954 16.62 -22.48 18.99
N GLN A 955 17.81 -21.91 18.81
CA GLN A 955 19.07 -22.50 19.33
C GLN A 955 19.13 -22.52 20.86
N THR A 956 18.60 -21.48 21.53
CA THR A 956 18.52 -21.44 22.99
C THR A 956 17.43 -22.36 23.56
N ALA A 957 16.32 -22.55 22.84
CA ALA A 957 15.29 -23.54 23.19
C ALA A 957 15.73 -25.00 22.94
N GLY A 958 16.49 -25.25 21.88
CA GLY A 958 17.02 -26.58 21.54
C GLY A 958 18.03 -27.14 22.54
N LEU A 959 18.73 -26.27 23.27
CA LEU A 959 19.59 -26.67 24.40
C LEU A 959 18.80 -27.03 25.67
N ALA A 960 17.51 -26.68 25.75
CA ALA A 960 16.64 -26.99 26.88
C ALA A 960 15.72 -28.20 26.66
N GLN A 961 15.66 -28.75 25.44
CA GLN A 961 14.81 -29.91 25.10
C GLN A 961 15.60 -31.06 24.46
N VAL A 962 16.45 -31.70 25.26
CA VAL A 962 16.84 -33.10 25.03
C VAL A 962 16.56 -33.89 26.31
N VAL A 963 15.28 -34.21 26.52
CA VAL A 963 14.86 -35.33 27.37
C VAL A 963 13.83 -36.12 26.55
N PRO A 964 14.13 -37.35 26.10
CA PRO A 964 13.17 -38.15 25.36
C PRO A 964 12.04 -38.60 26.29
N LEU A 965 10.81 -38.22 25.98
CA LEU A 965 9.61 -38.81 26.56
C LEU A 965 9.45 -40.23 26.03
N GLN A 966 9.98 -41.20 26.78
CA GLN A 966 9.55 -42.60 26.67
C GLN A 966 8.15 -42.71 27.28
N LEU A 967 7.16 -42.99 26.42
CA LEU A 967 5.85 -43.47 26.82
C LEU A 967 5.98 -44.89 27.38
N GLU A 968 6.06 -45.03 28.70
CA GLU A 968 5.79 -46.30 29.38
C GLU A 968 4.28 -46.45 29.62
N ALA A 969 3.71 -47.48 29.01
CA ALA A 969 2.40 -48.01 29.35
C ALA A 969 2.46 -48.65 30.75
N GLY A 970 1.63 -48.16 31.67
CA GLY A 970 1.50 -48.71 33.03
C GLY A 970 0.03 -48.98 33.38
N ASN A 971 -0.37 -50.24 33.29
CA ASN A 971 -1.57 -50.78 33.92
C ASN A 971 -1.50 -50.65 35.45
N GLY A 972 -2.66 -50.43 36.09
CA GLY A 972 -2.97 -51.09 37.36
C GLY A 972 -3.45 -50.22 38.53
N LEU A 973 -4.74 -50.42 38.86
CA LEU A 973 -5.50 -50.13 40.09
C LEU A 973 -6.01 -48.70 40.32
#